data_AF-A0A9P7BED1-F1
#
_entry.id   AF-A0A9P7BED1-F1
#
_cell.length_a   1.000
_cell.length_b   1.000
_cell.length_c   1.000
_cell.angle_alpha   90.00
_cell.angle_beta   90.00
_cell.angle_gamma   90.00
#
_symmetry.space_group_name_H-M   'P 1'
#
loop_
_entity.id
_entity.type
_entity.pdbx_description
1 polymer ?
#
loop_
_entity_poly.entity_id
_entity_poly.type
_entity_poly.pdbx_seq_one_letter_code
_entity_poly.pdbx_strand_id
1 'polypeptide(L)'
;MPHYITLSTCSLNQWAMDFEGNRDRILESIKIAKEKKAKLRVGPELEITGYGCLDHFLENDTYIQSWEMYSTILKNEETFGILLDIGMPIIHKNRRYNCRILSYDGKILLIRPKIFLANDGNYREMRYFTPWLKTQYVEEFNLPILIQKITNQEIVKFGDMVISTLDTVIGCETCEEMFTPQAPHISLSLDGVEIITNSSGSHHELRKLNTRVSLIMEATRKCGGIYLYSNQKGCDGDRLYYDGCSMIICNGEILAQGKQFSLDDVEVLTATIDLEDVRSFRSLTSHGIQSRLSPIYERKHINIELSPDSINFDISIKPTLSRPCFYHLPEEEIAFGPACWLWDYIRRCKGSGFFLPLSGGIDSCATAIIIYSMCKLVIDECKLGNLQVIKDVKIILKEDEIPKTAKELSNKIFHTCFMGTSNSSIETKNRSIELSEKIGSYHINLNMDNVIKSIILLFEISTGKRPIYKIFGGSTIENLALQNIQARLRMILSYLFAQLLPWVRSKSNFSGLLVLGSANVDEQLRGYLTKYDCSSADLNPIGGISKNDLKKFIKWSINYFKLPILNNFLNAIPTAELEPITENYIQSDEIDMGFTYDELSIMGKLRKIDKCGPYSMFIKLLHIWKDFKTPEEISEKVNKFFWYYSINRHKQTVSTPSYHAEQYSPDDNRFDLRPFLIDPRFSWD
;
A
#
# COMPACT_ATOMS: atom_id res chain seq x y z
N MET A 1 37.55 -24.74 -5.37
CA MET A 1 37.38 -23.79 -4.25
C MET A 1 35.88 -23.56 -4.11
N PRO A 2 35.31 -23.41 -2.90
CA PRO A 2 33.90 -23.11 -2.77
C PRO A 2 33.64 -21.73 -3.38
N HIS A 3 32.58 -21.58 -4.17
CA HIS A 3 32.17 -20.27 -4.70
C HIS A 3 30.96 -19.76 -3.91
N TYR A 4 31.04 -19.84 -2.58
CA TYR A 4 29.96 -19.47 -1.67
C TYR A 4 29.92 -17.96 -1.47
N ILE A 5 28.87 -17.33 -1.96
CA ILE A 5 28.67 -15.88 -1.80
C ILE A 5 27.52 -15.63 -0.83
N THR A 6 27.67 -14.62 0.04
CA THR A 6 26.57 -14.17 0.91
C THR A 6 26.04 -12.84 0.39
N LEU A 7 24.76 -12.82 0.05
CA LEU A 7 24.08 -11.66 -0.55
C LEU A 7 22.96 -11.18 0.37
N SER A 8 22.61 -9.91 0.26
CA SER A 8 21.55 -9.31 1.04
C SER A 8 20.60 -8.44 0.21
N THR A 9 19.33 -8.44 0.61
CA THR A 9 18.31 -7.50 0.15
C THR A 9 17.48 -7.06 1.34
N CYS A 10 16.76 -5.95 1.23
CA CYS A 10 16.04 -5.38 2.35
C CYS A 10 14.66 -4.84 2.00
N SER A 11 13.83 -4.66 3.01
CA SER A 11 12.63 -3.85 2.94
C SER A 11 12.77 -2.67 3.90
N LEU A 12 12.60 -1.45 3.38
CA LEU A 12 12.76 -0.22 4.15
C LEU A 12 11.45 0.55 4.21
N ASN A 13 11.14 1.10 5.38
CA ASN A 13 10.01 2.00 5.59
C ASN A 13 10.40 3.46 5.35
N GLN A 14 10.76 3.76 4.10
CA GLN A 14 11.10 5.12 3.69
C GLN A 14 9.88 6.04 3.75
N TRP A 15 10.15 7.33 3.89
CA TRP A 15 9.15 8.38 3.90
C TRP A 15 9.54 9.42 2.85
N ALA A 16 8.61 9.78 1.96
CA ALA A 16 8.84 10.77 0.93
C ALA A 16 9.40 12.06 1.54
N MET A 17 10.55 12.50 1.02
CA MET A 17 11.27 13.71 1.44
C MET A 17 11.88 13.68 2.86
N ASP A 18 11.80 12.56 3.59
CA ASP A 18 12.49 12.35 4.88
C ASP A 18 13.95 11.94 4.66
N PHE A 19 14.74 12.83 4.06
CA PHE A 19 16.10 12.53 3.62
C PHE A 19 17.01 11.96 4.71
N GLU A 20 16.95 12.52 5.93
CA GLU A 20 17.76 12.06 7.05
C GLU A 20 17.29 10.70 7.56
N GLY A 21 15.99 10.52 7.79
CA GLY A 21 15.46 9.22 8.22
C GLY A 21 15.68 8.14 7.16
N ASN A 22 15.54 8.47 5.88
CA ASN A 22 15.79 7.56 4.77
C ASN A 22 17.27 7.15 4.70
N ARG A 23 18.19 8.10 4.85
CA ARG A 23 19.63 7.83 4.96
C ARG A 23 19.93 6.89 6.13
N ASP A 24 19.35 7.16 7.30
CA ASP A 24 19.63 6.40 8.51
C ASP A 24 19.12 4.95 8.38
N ARG A 25 17.95 4.74 7.78
CA ARG A 25 17.43 3.39 7.45
C ARG A 25 18.31 2.66 6.43
N ILE A 26 18.86 3.37 5.44
CA ILE A 26 19.83 2.80 4.48
C ILE A 26 21.10 2.35 5.22
N LEU A 27 21.71 3.21 6.03
CA LEU A 27 22.91 2.91 6.80
C LEU A 27 22.71 1.71 7.74
N GLU A 28 21.60 1.67 8.47
CA GLU A 28 21.28 0.54 9.35
C GLU A 28 21.12 -0.76 8.56
N SER A 29 20.51 -0.72 7.38
CA SER A 29 20.39 -1.91 6.53
C SER A 29 21.75 -2.42 6.03
N ILE A 30 22.69 -1.51 5.73
CA ILE A 30 24.06 -1.84 5.31
C ILE A 30 24.82 -2.49 6.48
N LYS A 31 24.69 -1.91 7.68
CA LYS A 31 25.28 -2.45 8.89
C LYS A 31 24.81 -3.87 9.18
N ILE A 32 23.49 -4.11 9.19
CA ILE A 32 22.92 -5.44 9.42
C ILE A 32 23.38 -6.44 8.33
N ALA A 33 23.46 -6.00 7.07
CA ALA A 33 23.95 -6.84 5.98
C ALA A 33 25.41 -7.28 6.20
N LYS A 34 26.28 -6.35 6.63
CA LYS A 34 27.69 -6.65 6.95
C LYS A 34 27.85 -7.53 8.18
N GLU A 35 27.06 -7.30 9.24
CA GLU A 35 27.04 -8.17 10.43
C GLU A 35 26.68 -9.62 10.05
N LYS A 36 25.80 -9.79 9.05
CA LYS A 36 25.45 -11.08 8.45
C LYS A 36 26.43 -11.54 7.35
N LYS A 37 27.60 -10.90 7.23
CA LYS A 37 28.69 -11.22 6.30
C LYS A 37 28.34 -11.10 4.81
N ALA A 38 27.30 -10.34 4.46
CA ALA A 38 26.95 -10.12 3.05
C ALA A 38 27.97 -9.22 2.35
N LYS A 39 28.22 -9.50 1.06
CA LYS A 39 29.12 -8.73 0.19
C LYS A 39 28.40 -7.88 -0.87
N LEU A 40 27.08 -8.03 -0.97
CA LEU A 40 26.20 -7.19 -1.78
C LEU A 40 24.95 -6.83 -0.97
N ARG A 41 24.57 -5.56 -0.98
CA ARG A 41 23.31 -5.04 -0.42
C ARG A 41 22.49 -4.36 -1.50
N VAL A 42 21.27 -4.86 -1.70
CA VAL A 42 20.27 -4.31 -2.62
C VAL A 42 19.17 -3.61 -1.83
N GLY A 43 18.97 -2.32 -2.11
CA GLY A 43 17.91 -1.49 -1.52
C GLY A 43 16.67 -1.31 -2.40
N PRO A 44 15.56 -0.75 -1.88
CA PRO A 44 14.38 -0.44 -2.65
C PRO A 44 14.58 0.66 -3.71
N GLU A 45 13.59 0.80 -4.57
CA GLU A 45 13.59 1.82 -5.62
C GLU A 45 13.47 3.23 -5.04
N LEU A 46 14.32 4.16 -5.50
CA LEU A 46 14.34 5.56 -5.04
C LEU A 46 14.44 5.72 -3.52
N GLU A 47 15.09 4.78 -2.84
CA GLU A 47 15.12 4.73 -1.37
C GLU A 47 15.72 5.96 -0.69
N ILE A 48 16.59 6.75 -1.36
CA ILE A 48 17.14 7.99 -0.78
C ILE A 48 16.03 9.03 -0.55
N THR A 49 15.12 9.17 -1.51
CA THR A 49 14.02 10.14 -1.45
C THR A 49 12.75 9.56 -0.83
N GLY A 50 12.60 8.23 -0.90
CA GLY A 50 11.29 7.57 -0.88
C GLY A 50 10.69 7.56 -2.29
N TYR A 51 9.96 6.50 -2.64
CA TYR A 51 9.37 6.35 -3.97
C TYR A 51 8.27 7.39 -4.25
N GLY A 52 7.38 7.63 -3.29
CA GLY A 52 6.17 8.43 -3.41
C GLY A 52 6.34 9.95 -3.36
N CYS A 53 7.45 10.52 -3.85
CA CYS A 53 7.64 11.99 -3.85
C CYS A 53 6.76 12.75 -4.83
N LEU A 54 6.14 12.07 -5.81
CA LEU A 54 5.23 12.67 -6.80
C LEU A 54 5.86 13.89 -7.50
N ASP A 55 5.18 15.04 -7.49
CA ASP A 55 5.66 16.24 -8.19
C ASP A 55 6.88 16.90 -7.53
N HIS A 56 7.28 16.49 -6.32
CA HIS A 56 8.58 16.89 -5.76
C HIS A 56 9.76 16.40 -6.63
N PHE A 57 9.59 15.38 -7.48
CA PHE A 57 10.61 15.01 -8.49
C PHE A 57 10.81 16.06 -9.59
N LEU A 58 9.92 17.06 -9.71
CA LEU A 58 10.09 18.20 -10.60
C LEU A 58 10.95 19.31 -9.95
N GLU A 59 11.09 19.29 -8.63
CA GLU A 59 11.88 20.24 -7.85
C GLU A 59 13.36 19.84 -7.87
N ASN A 60 14.25 20.81 -8.12
CA ASN A 60 15.69 20.54 -8.18
C ASN A 60 16.28 20.18 -6.80
N ASP A 61 15.69 20.70 -5.73
CA ASP A 61 16.11 20.45 -4.35
C ASP A 61 16.12 18.95 -4.02
N THR A 62 15.14 18.19 -4.52
CA THR A 62 15.08 16.73 -4.39
C THR A 62 16.37 16.06 -4.88
N TYR A 63 16.97 16.53 -5.97
CA TYR A 63 18.21 15.97 -6.54
C TYR A 63 19.43 16.42 -5.75
N ILE A 64 19.47 17.69 -5.32
CA ILE A 64 20.56 18.24 -4.52
C ILE A 64 20.65 17.49 -3.19
N GLN A 65 19.54 17.40 -2.47
CA GLN A 65 19.45 16.71 -1.18
C GLN A 65 19.72 15.20 -1.32
N SER A 66 19.29 14.58 -2.43
CA SER A 66 19.64 13.19 -2.71
C SER A 66 21.15 12.99 -2.81
N TRP A 67 21.86 13.88 -3.53
CA TRP A 67 23.32 13.81 -3.62
C TRP A 67 24.00 14.11 -2.28
N GLU A 68 23.46 15.00 -1.46
CA GLU A 68 23.96 15.27 -0.12
C GLU A 68 23.85 14.03 0.77
N MET A 69 22.69 13.38 0.82
CA MET A 69 22.49 12.14 1.58
C MET A 69 23.39 11.02 1.05
N TYR A 70 23.44 10.83 -0.27
CA TYR A 70 24.31 9.82 -0.87
C TYR A 70 25.79 10.09 -0.56
N SER A 71 26.21 11.35 -0.50
CA SER A 71 27.58 11.73 -0.09
C SER A 71 27.92 11.32 1.34
N THR A 72 26.95 11.37 2.26
CA THR A 72 27.13 10.93 3.65
C THR A 72 27.25 9.42 3.75
N ILE A 73 26.49 8.68 2.94
CA ILE A 73 26.57 7.21 2.86
C ILE A 73 27.94 6.80 2.33
N LEU A 74 28.37 7.38 1.19
CA LEU A 74 29.67 7.06 0.57
C LEU A 74 30.88 7.38 1.45
N LYS A 75 30.79 8.41 2.31
CA LYS A 75 31.87 8.79 3.24
C LYS A 75 31.97 7.86 4.44
N ASN A 76 30.88 7.20 4.81
CA ASN A 76 30.84 6.41 6.02
C ASN A 76 31.64 5.11 5.82
N GLU A 77 32.74 4.95 6.55
CA GLU A 77 33.61 3.77 6.51
C GLU A 77 32.87 2.48 6.87
N GLU A 78 31.78 2.56 7.64
CA GLU A 78 30.91 1.41 7.92
C GLU A 78 30.31 0.82 6.64
N THR A 79 30.26 1.57 5.55
CA THR A 79 29.74 1.12 4.25
C THR A 79 30.80 0.46 3.35
N PHE A 80 32.07 0.41 3.78
CA PHE A 80 33.15 -0.20 3.00
C PHE A 80 33.15 -1.73 3.12
N GLY A 81 33.75 -2.42 2.16
CA GLY A 81 33.87 -3.88 2.09
C GLY A 81 32.60 -4.61 1.64
N ILE A 82 31.61 -3.87 1.14
CA ILE A 82 30.33 -4.36 0.63
C ILE A 82 29.93 -3.55 -0.63
N LEU A 83 29.45 -4.24 -1.66
CA LEU A 83 28.89 -3.62 -2.86
C LEU A 83 27.48 -3.11 -2.55
N LEU A 84 27.21 -1.85 -2.85
CA LEU A 84 25.94 -1.18 -2.58
C LEU A 84 25.20 -0.94 -3.88
N ASP A 85 23.89 -1.17 -3.85
CA ASP A 85 22.95 -0.86 -4.94
C ASP A 85 21.82 -0.02 -4.34
N ILE A 86 21.89 1.29 -4.62
CA ILE A 86 21.07 2.33 -3.97
C ILE A 86 20.26 3.13 -4.99
N GLY A 87 18.96 3.33 -4.74
CA GLY A 87 18.05 4.07 -5.61
C GLY A 87 17.96 5.58 -5.29
N MET A 88 18.11 6.44 -6.29
CA MET A 88 17.82 7.88 -6.19
C MET A 88 17.59 8.54 -7.57
N PRO A 89 16.92 9.70 -7.65
CA PRO A 89 16.69 10.37 -8.92
C PRO A 89 17.95 11.15 -9.36
N ILE A 90 18.25 11.15 -10.67
CA ILE A 90 19.41 11.87 -11.24
C ILE A 90 19.02 12.67 -12.48
N ILE A 91 19.57 13.88 -12.59
CA ILE A 91 19.49 14.69 -13.80
C ILE A 91 20.74 14.44 -14.65
N HIS A 92 20.56 13.88 -15.84
CA HIS A 92 21.63 13.71 -16.84
C HIS A 92 21.24 14.41 -18.14
N LYS A 93 22.10 15.31 -18.65
CA LYS A 93 21.84 16.12 -19.85
C LYS A 93 20.45 16.77 -19.85
N ASN A 94 20.08 17.40 -18.73
CA ASN A 94 18.78 18.05 -18.49
C ASN A 94 17.54 17.12 -18.55
N ARG A 95 17.73 15.81 -18.40
CA ARG A 95 16.64 14.84 -18.29
C ARG A 95 16.71 14.15 -16.94
N ARG A 96 15.54 13.95 -16.33
CA ARG A 96 15.39 13.31 -15.03
C ARG A 96 15.21 11.81 -15.21
N TYR A 97 15.95 11.02 -14.46
CA TYR A 97 15.90 9.56 -14.51
C TYR A 97 15.73 9.01 -13.10
N ASN A 98 14.92 7.95 -13.00
CA ASN A 98 14.94 7.04 -11.87
C ASN A 98 16.19 6.17 -12.00
N CYS A 99 17.12 6.26 -11.06
CA CYS A 99 18.42 5.62 -11.18
C CYS A 99 18.75 4.72 -10.00
N ARG A 100 19.58 3.73 -10.29
CA ARG A 100 20.31 2.94 -9.29
C ARG A 100 21.78 3.26 -9.37
N ILE A 101 22.41 3.48 -8.24
CA ILE A 101 23.83 3.79 -8.14
C ILE A 101 24.52 2.61 -7.48
N LEU A 102 25.43 2.00 -8.23
CA LEU A 102 26.27 0.93 -7.72
C LEU A 102 27.58 1.54 -7.21
N SER A 103 27.94 1.24 -5.97
CA SER A 103 29.15 1.77 -5.35
C SER A 103 29.85 0.74 -4.47
N TYR A 104 31.17 0.89 -4.37
CA TYR A 104 32.04 0.03 -3.58
C TYR A 104 33.20 0.86 -3.02
N ASP A 105 33.49 0.71 -1.72
CA ASP A 105 34.59 1.41 -1.01
C ASP A 105 34.64 2.92 -1.29
N GLY A 106 33.49 3.57 -1.17
CA GLY A 106 33.37 5.02 -1.37
C GLY A 106 33.54 5.48 -2.82
N LYS A 107 33.54 4.57 -3.81
CA LYS A 107 33.61 4.89 -5.25
C LYS A 107 32.32 4.49 -5.95
N ILE A 108 31.88 5.32 -6.89
CA ILE A 108 30.74 5.02 -7.76
C ILE A 108 31.24 4.21 -8.96
N LEU A 109 30.60 3.07 -9.21
CA LEU A 109 30.94 2.15 -10.29
C LEU A 109 30.06 2.36 -11.52
N LEU A 110 28.75 2.53 -11.30
CA LEU A 110 27.73 2.67 -12.33
C LEU A 110 26.55 3.49 -11.80
N ILE A 111 26.01 4.35 -12.66
CA ILE A 111 24.66 4.89 -12.52
C ILE A 111 23.77 4.25 -13.59
N ARG A 112 22.83 3.38 -13.20
CA ARG A 112 21.90 2.69 -14.10
C ARG A 112 20.53 3.38 -14.07
N PRO A 113 20.14 4.12 -15.11
CA PRO A 113 18.79 4.68 -15.23
C PRO A 113 17.78 3.60 -15.62
N LYS A 114 16.55 3.68 -15.12
CA LYS A 114 15.42 2.80 -15.44
C LYS A 114 15.05 2.88 -16.94
N ILE A 115 14.83 1.74 -17.58
CA ILE A 115 14.55 1.56 -19.01
C ILE A 115 13.05 1.57 -19.25
N PHE A 116 12.28 0.82 -18.47
CA PHE A 116 10.82 0.76 -18.57
C PHE A 116 10.17 1.39 -17.35
N LEU A 117 9.38 2.44 -17.58
CA LEU A 117 8.71 3.21 -16.53
C LEU A 117 7.26 2.71 -16.32
N ALA A 118 6.85 2.60 -15.06
CA ALA A 118 5.49 2.25 -14.68
C ALA A 118 4.53 3.45 -14.89
N ASN A 119 3.46 3.24 -15.66
CA ASN A 119 2.54 4.32 -16.04
C ASN A 119 1.07 3.87 -16.12
N ASP A 120 0.67 2.89 -15.30
CA ASP A 120 -0.71 2.43 -15.16
C ASP A 120 -1.19 2.46 -13.70
N GLY A 121 -2.50 2.55 -13.49
CA GLY A 121 -3.14 2.58 -12.19
C GLY A 121 -2.65 3.73 -11.31
N ASN A 122 -2.02 3.39 -10.18
CA ASN A 122 -1.43 4.37 -9.27
C ASN A 122 -0.10 4.95 -9.79
N TYR A 123 0.57 4.25 -10.69
CA TYR A 123 1.88 4.63 -11.22
C TYR A 123 1.76 5.62 -12.38
N ARG A 124 2.70 6.58 -12.42
CA ARG A 124 2.76 7.63 -13.44
C ARG A 124 4.16 8.19 -13.59
N GLU A 125 5.17 7.31 -13.62
CA GLU A 125 6.57 7.70 -13.63
C GLU A 125 6.95 8.60 -14.80
N MET A 126 6.29 8.44 -15.96
CA MET A 126 6.52 9.29 -17.13
C MET A 126 6.13 10.77 -16.91
N ARG A 127 5.41 11.09 -15.83
CA ARG A 127 5.13 12.48 -15.45
C ARG A 127 6.40 13.22 -15.03
N TYR A 128 7.38 12.53 -14.44
CA TYR A 128 8.55 13.13 -13.83
C TYR A 128 9.89 12.56 -14.33
N PHE A 129 9.94 11.33 -14.82
CA PHE A 129 11.14 10.69 -15.37
C PHE A 129 11.05 10.40 -16.87
N THR A 130 12.22 10.32 -17.50
CA THR A 130 12.40 9.86 -18.88
C THR A 130 12.97 8.44 -18.86
N PRO A 131 12.47 7.49 -19.68
CA PRO A 131 13.07 6.16 -19.79
C PRO A 131 14.43 6.23 -20.46
N TRP A 132 15.35 5.35 -20.06
CA TRP A 132 16.59 5.12 -20.79
C TRP A 132 16.36 4.21 -22.00
N LEU A 133 16.25 4.79 -23.19
CA LEU A 133 15.94 4.03 -24.41
C LEU A 133 17.16 3.39 -25.10
N LYS A 134 18.38 3.67 -24.62
CA LYS A 134 19.62 3.14 -25.23
C LYS A 134 20.09 1.88 -24.49
N THR A 135 19.38 0.76 -24.66
CA THR A 135 19.76 -0.53 -24.06
C THR A 135 21.20 -0.90 -24.42
N GLN A 136 21.94 -1.50 -23.48
CA GLN A 136 23.35 -1.92 -23.65
C GLN A 136 24.31 -0.81 -24.08
N TYR A 137 24.01 0.43 -23.71
CA TYR A 137 24.82 1.59 -24.04
C TYR A 137 25.02 2.46 -22.80
N VAL A 138 26.19 3.10 -22.72
CA VAL A 138 26.56 4.01 -21.64
C VAL A 138 27.07 5.34 -22.17
N GLU A 139 26.87 6.37 -21.36
CA GLU A 139 27.43 7.71 -21.53
C GLU A 139 28.31 8.07 -20.34
N GLU A 140 29.12 9.09 -20.50
CA GLU A 140 29.85 9.72 -19.40
C GLU A 140 28.93 10.65 -18.63
N PHE A 141 29.02 10.59 -17.30
CA PHE A 141 28.30 11.45 -16.37
C PHE A 141 29.30 12.19 -15.48
N ASN A 142 29.24 13.52 -15.50
CA ASN A 142 30.03 14.36 -14.61
C ASN A 142 29.41 14.34 -13.21
N LEU A 143 30.15 13.82 -12.24
CA LEU A 143 29.70 13.79 -10.85
C LEU A 143 29.59 15.20 -10.28
N PRO A 144 28.64 15.48 -9.37
CA PRO A 144 28.59 16.76 -8.66
C PRO A 144 29.89 17.01 -7.90
N ILE A 145 30.32 18.28 -7.80
CA ILE A 145 31.56 18.69 -7.11
C ILE A 145 31.64 18.10 -5.70
N LEU A 146 30.51 18.06 -4.99
CA LEU A 146 30.42 17.46 -3.66
C LEU A 146 30.92 16.02 -3.67
N ILE A 147 30.53 15.20 -4.64
CA ILE A 147 30.93 13.79 -4.77
C ILE A 147 32.36 13.66 -5.29
N GLN A 148 32.78 14.50 -6.24
CA GLN A 148 34.14 14.48 -6.77
C GLN A 148 35.18 14.64 -5.66
N LYS A 149 34.94 15.55 -4.70
CA LYS A 149 35.85 15.79 -3.56
C LYS A 149 36.03 14.59 -2.62
N ILE A 150 35.10 13.65 -2.64
CA ILE A 150 35.06 12.49 -1.72
C ILE A 150 35.62 11.27 -2.42
N THR A 151 35.16 11.09 -3.65
CA THR A 151 35.44 9.92 -4.45
C THR A 151 36.70 10.09 -5.30
N ASN A 152 37.23 11.30 -5.46
CA ASN A 152 38.25 11.62 -6.47
C ASN A 152 37.90 11.08 -7.87
N GLN A 153 36.61 11.05 -8.20
CA GLN A 153 36.10 10.67 -9.52
C GLN A 153 35.40 11.90 -10.12
N GLU A 154 35.86 12.34 -11.27
CA GLU A 154 35.18 13.42 -12.02
C GLU A 154 34.01 12.86 -12.85
N ILE A 155 34.24 11.69 -13.46
CA ILE A 155 33.33 11.05 -14.42
C ILE A 155 33.06 9.61 -14.02
N VAL A 156 31.81 9.18 -14.21
CA VAL A 156 31.39 7.77 -14.11
C VAL A 156 30.53 7.37 -15.31
N LYS A 157 30.31 6.07 -15.49
CA LYS A 157 29.42 5.54 -16.54
C LYS A 157 27.96 5.66 -16.12
N PHE A 158 27.14 6.12 -17.05
CA PHE A 158 25.68 6.27 -16.92
C PHE A 158 24.99 5.54 -18.06
N GLY A 159 24.18 4.53 -17.74
CA GLY A 159 23.47 3.75 -18.77
C GLY A 159 23.35 2.28 -18.39
N ASP A 160 23.26 1.42 -19.40
CA ASP A 160 22.95 0.00 -19.25
C ASP A 160 24.20 -0.86 -19.45
N MET A 161 24.84 -1.23 -18.33
CA MET A 161 26.06 -2.05 -18.29
C MET A 161 26.03 -2.96 -17.05
N VAL A 162 26.95 -3.93 -16.97
CA VAL A 162 27.02 -4.90 -15.88
C VAL A 162 28.32 -4.76 -15.07
N ILE A 163 28.30 -5.19 -13.81
CA ILE A 163 29.47 -5.19 -12.93
C ILE A 163 30.09 -6.58 -12.93
N SER A 164 31.36 -6.68 -13.34
CA SER A 164 32.12 -7.92 -13.32
C SER A 164 33.10 -7.89 -12.15
N THR A 165 32.87 -8.76 -11.18
CA THR A 165 33.82 -9.05 -10.11
C THR A 165 34.82 -10.11 -10.57
N LEU A 166 35.73 -10.55 -9.68
CA LEU A 166 36.68 -11.62 -9.98
C LEU A 166 35.99 -12.99 -10.11
N ASP A 167 34.87 -13.20 -9.41
CA ASP A 167 34.22 -14.50 -9.28
C ASP A 167 32.80 -14.55 -9.87
N THR A 168 32.14 -13.42 -10.12
CA THR A 168 30.79 -13.37 -10.69
C THR A 168 30.46 -12.06 -11.44
N VAL A 169 29.28 -12.00 -12.07
CA VAL A 169 28.76 -10.84 -12.80
C VAL A 169 27.36 -10.47 -12.30
N ILE A 170 27.15 -9.17 -12.05
CA ILE A 170 25.92 -8.60 -11.50
C ILE A 170 25.27 -7.66 -12.53
N GLY A 171 23.97 -7.82 -12.72
CA GLY A 171 23.13 -6.97 -13.57
C GLY A 171 21.94 -6.40 -12.80
N CYS A 172 21.37 -5.34 -13.36
CA CYS A 172 20.33 -4.56 -12.71
C CYS A 172 19.02 -4.64 -13.51
N GLU A 173 17.94 -4.91 -12.82
CA GLU A 173 16.56 -4.72 -13.28
C GLU A 173 15.88 -3.77 -12.28
N THR A 174 14.87 -3.00 -12.70
CA THR A 174 14.16 -2.10 -11.78
C THR A 174 12.65 -2.29 -11.89
N CYS A 175 12.04 -2.81 -10.83
CA CYS A 175 10.58 -2.84 -10.64
C CYS A 175 9.83 -3.38 -11.86
N GLU A 176 9.08 -2.52 -12.55
CA GLU A 176 8.27 -2.80 -13.75
C GLU A 176 9.05 -3.53 -14.86
N GLU A 177 10.36 -3.33 -14.97
CA GLU A 177 11.20 -3.95 -16.01
C GLU A 177 11.03 -5.48 -16.06
N MET A 178 10.85 -6.14 -14.91
CA MET A 178 10.60 -7.58 -14.79
C MET A 178 9.34 -8.05 -15.55
N PHE A 179 8.28 -7.25 -15.49
CA PHE A 179 6.95 -7.64 -15.94
C PHE A 179 6.76 -7.40 -17.44
N THR A 180 7.76 -6.79 -18.09
CA THR A 180 7.73 -6.54 -19.53
C THR A 180 7.99 -7.83 -20.33
N PRO A 181 7.39 -7.98 -21.53
CA PRO A 181 7.55 -9.21 -22.33
C PRO A 181 9.00 -9.53 -22.70
N GLN A 182 9.83 -8.50 -22.89
CA GLN A 182 11.26 -8.62 -23.18
C GLN A 182 12.06 -8.01 -22.02
N ALA A 183 11.84 -8.57 -20.83
CA ALA A 183 12.47 -8.09 -19.61
C ALA A 183 14.02 -8.18 -19.66
N PRO A 184 14.74 -7.22 -19.04
CA PRO A 184 16.20 -7.17 -19.04
C PRO A 184 16.89 -8.45 -18.56
N HIS A 185 16.31 -9.18 -17.60
CA HIS A 185 16.91 -10.42 -17.10
C HIS A 185 17.17 -11.47 -18.19
N ILE A 186 16.41 -11.45 -19.30
CA ILE A 186 16.60 -12.38 -20.41
C ILE A 186 17.95 -12.12 -21.08
N SER A 187 18.21 -10.89 -21.51
CA SER A 187 19.47 -10.51 -22.17
C SER A 187 20.65 -10.55 -21.19
N LEU A 188 20.44 -10.15 -19.93
CA LEU A 188 21.46 -10.26 -18.88
C LEU A 188 21.88 -11.73 -18.67
N SER A 189 20.92 -12.66 -18.56
CA SER A 189 21.22 -14.09 -18.40
C SER A 189 21.96 -14.66 -19.61
N LEU A 190 21.57 -14.27 -20.82
CA LEU A 190 22.24 -14.70 -22.05
C LEU A 190 23.67 -14.15 -22.18
N ASP A 191 23.95 -12.96 -21.63
CA ASP A 191 25.32 -12.43 -21.52
C ASP A 191 26.14 -13.16 -20.43
N GLY A 192 25.50 -13.97 -19.58
CA GLY A 192 26.16 -14.72 -18.51
C GLY A 192 26.17 -14.02 -17.16
N VAL A 193 25.27 -13.04 -16.94
CA VAL A 193 25.04 -12.43 -15.63
C VAL A 193 24.45 -13.47 -14.68
N GLU A 194 25.13 -13.73 -13.56
CA GLU A 194 24.73 -14.77 -12.59
C GLU A 194 23.83 -14.20 -11.49
N ILE A 195 23.97 -12.91 -11.16
CA ILE A 195 23.20 -12.22 -10.12
C ILE A 195 22.42 -11.06 -10.73
N ILE A 196 21.10 -11.05 -10.55
CA ILE A 196 20.22 -9.98 -11.00
C ILE A 196 19.60 -9.33 -9.77
N THR A 197 19.77 -8.02 -9.66
CA THR A 197 19.20 -7.24 -8.55
C THR A 197 18.02 -6.43 -9.05
N ASN A 198 16.91 -6.44 -8.31
CA ASN A 198 15.70 -5.68 -8.59
C ASN A 198 15.29 -4.81 -7.39
N SER A 199 15.40 -3.50 -7.57
CA SER A 199 14.82 -2.51 -6.66
C SER A 199 13.41 -2.16 -7.10
N SER A 200 12.46 -2.23 -6.17
CA SER A 200 11.04 -2.00 -6.40
C SER A 200 10.42 -1.02 -5.41
N GLY A 201 9.40 -0.29 -5.91
CA GLY A 201 8.38 0.43 -5.14
C GLY A 201 6.99 -0.15 -5.43
N SER A 202 6.80 -1.45 -5.15
CA SER A 202 5.54 -2.16 -5.43
C SER A 202 4.58 -2.06 -4.25
N HIS A 203 3.43 -1.39 -4.45
CA HIS A 203 2.40 -1.23 -3.42
C HIS A 203 1.55 -2.49 -3.23
N HIS A 204 0.89 -2.61 -2.08
CA HIS A 204 -0.06 -3.66 -1.77
C HIS A 204 -1.26 -3.59 -2.71
N GLU A 205 -1.64 -4.75 -3.21
CA GLU A 205 -2.95 -4.99 -3.78
C GLU A 205 -3.41 -6.34 -3.22
N LEU A 206 -4.66 -6.40 -2.78
CA LEU A 206 -5.22 -7.57 -2.11
C LEU A 206 -5.09 -8.80 -3.02
N ARG A 207 -4.41 -9.84 -2.54
CA ARG A 207 -4.13 -11.12 -3.27
C ARG A 207 -3.11 -11.03 -4.40
N LYS A 208 -2.42 -9.90 -4.64
CA LYS A 208 -1.47 -9.76 -5.77
C LYS A 208 -0.15 -10.52 -5.58
N LEU A 209 0.28 -10.73 -4.34
CA LEU A 209 1.64 -11.22 -4.04
C LEU A 209 1.98 -12.53 -4.75
N ASN A 210 1.02 -13.45 -4.89
CA ASN A 210 1.21 -14.73 -5.58
C ASN A 210 1.69 -14.55 -7.03
N THR A 211 1.15 -13.57 -7.75
CA THR A 211 1.45 -13.27 -9.15
C THR A 211 2.87 -12.73 -9.24
N ARG A 212 3.23 -11.79 -8.36
CA ARG A 212 4.58 -11.24 -8.25
C ARG A 212 5.62 -12.35 -8.01
N VAL A 213 5.41 -13.16 -6.97
CA VAL A 213 6.32 -14.26 -6.63
C VAL A 213 6.44 -15.26 -7.79
N SER A 214 5.33 -15.65 -8.40
CA SER A 214 5.33 -16.63 -9.50
C SER A 214 6.14 -16.14 -10.68
N LEU A 215 6.02 -14.86 -11.05
CA LEU A 215 6.80 -14.29 -12.15
C LEU A 215 8.31 -14.24 -11.85
N ILE A 216 8.70 -13.90 -10.62
CA ILE A 216 10.12 -13.93 -10.22
C ILE A 216 10.67 -15.37 -10.24
N MET A 217 9.91 -16.33 -9.70
CA MET A 217 10.29 -17.74 -9.69
C MET A 217 10.42 -18.29 -11.12
N GLU A 218 9.47 -18.01 -12.01
CA GLU A 218 9.53 -18.48 -13.39
C GLU A 218 10.66 -17.82 -14.19
N ALA A 219 10.95 -16.53 -13.96
CA ALA A 219 12.08 -15.84 -14.58
C ALA A 219 13.42 -16.54 -14.26
N THR A 220 13.64 -16.85 -12.97
CA THR A 220 14.87 -17.55 -12.51
C THR A 220 14.88 -19.03 -12.84
N ARG A 221 13.74 -19.71 -12.86
CA ARG A 221 13.63 -21.11 -13.30
C ARG A 221 13.93 -21.25 -14.80
N LYS A 222 13.46 -20.30 -15.61
CA LYS A 222 13.68 -20.29 -17.06
C LYS A 222 15.11 -19.93 -17.44
N CYS A 223 15.67 -18.90 -16.82
CA CYS A 223 16.99 -18.37 -17.19
C CYS A 223 18.13 -18.94 -16.35
N GLY A 224 17.84 -19.50 -15.18
CA GLY A 224 18.83 -19.74 -14.12
C GLY A 224 19.32 -18.42 -13.51
N GLY A 225 20.06 -18.51 -12.41
CA GLY A 225 20.67 -17.38 -11.74
C GLY A 225 20.02 -17.02 -10.41
N ILE A 226 20.67 -16.08 -9.74
CA ILE A 226 20.28 -15.54 -8.45
C ILE A 226 19.53 -14.23 -8.68
N TYR A 227 18.40 -14.08 -8.01
CA TYR A 227 17.54 -12.90 -8.11
C TYR A 227 17.30 -12.31 -6.71
N LEU A 228 17.71 -11.06 -6.54
CA LEU A 228 17.54 -10.26 -5.32
C LEU A 228 16.43 -9.25 -5.54
N TYR A 229 15.24 -9.51 -5.01
CA TYR A 229 14.11 -8.58 -5.07
C TYR A 229 14.03 -7.76 -3.78
N SER A 230 14.13 -6.44 -3.91
CA SER A 230 14.10 -5.47 -2.81
C SER A 230 12.90 -4.54 -2.98
N ASN A 231 12.07 -4.38 -1.95
CA ASN A 231 10.87 -3.53 -2.04
C ASN A 231 10.71 -2.62 -0.84
N GLN A 232 10.12 -1.45 -1.03
CA GLN A 232 9.72 -0.56 0.07
C GLN A 232 8.64 -1.24 0.92
N LYS A 233 8.55 -0.92 2.22
CA LYS A 233 7.55 -1.48 3.14
C LYS A 233 7.00 -0.43 4.09
N GLY A 234 5.70 -0.18 4.08
CA GLY A 234 5.06 0.86 4.89
C GLY A 234 4.28 1.88 4.06
N CYS A 235 3.63 2.84 4.71
CA CYS A 235 3.15 4.05 4.03
C CYS A 235 4.33 4.97 3.76
N ASP A 236 4.36 5.75 2.68
CA ASP A 236 5.43 6.74 2.42
C ASP A 236 4.97 8.17 2.26
N GLY A 237 3.72 8.45 2.62
CA GLY A 237 3.15 9.79 2.60
C GLY A 237 1.79 9.89 1.88
N ASP A 238 1.26 8.80 1.35
CA ASP A 238 -0.01 8.79 0.65
C ASP A 238 -0.91 7.58 0.99
N ARG A 239 -1.90 7.34 0.12
CA ARG A 239 -2.90 6.28 0.25
C ARG A 239 -2.36 4.85 0.07
N LEU A 240 -1.13 4.71 -0.43
CA LEU A 240 -0.52 3.44 -0.75
C LEU A 240 0.20 2.90 0.48
N TYR A 241 0.19 1.58 0.59
CA TYR A 241 1.07 0.86 1.50
C TYR A 241 1.96 -0.03 0.66
N TYR A 242 3.27 0.14 0.76
CA TYR A 242 4.23 -0.76 0.12
C TYR A 242 4.36 -2.01 0.97
N ASP A 243 4.25 -3.17 0.34
CA ASP A 243 4.06 -4.43 1.05
C ASP A 243 5.33 -5.25 1.22
N GLY A 244 6.51 -4.63 1.04
CA GLY A 244 7.79 -5.29 1.24
C GLY A 244 7.87 -6.62 0.50
N CYS A 245 8.00 -7.70 1.29
CA CYS A 245 8.20 -9.06 0.78
C CYS A 245 9.42 -9.14 -0.14
N SER A 246 10.52 -8.52 0.28
CA SER A 246 11.82 -8.71 -0.36
C SER A 246 12.19 -10.20 -0.36
N MET A 247 12.91 -10.66 -1.38
CA MET A 247 13.16 -12.09 -1.61
C MET A 247 14.55 -12.33 -2.21
N ILE A 248 15.12 -13.48 -1.86
CA ILE A 248 16.31 -14.03 -2.51
C ILE A 248 15.93 -15.38 -3.11
N ILE A 249 16.07 -15.49 -4.43
CA ILE A 249 15.66 -16.65 -5.21
C ILE A 249 16.84 -17.14 -6.03
N CYS A 250 17.03 -18.45 -6.14
CA CYS A 250 18.04 -19.06 -6.98
C CYS A 250 17.41 -20.18 -7.82
N ASN A 251 17.53 -20.11 -9.14
CA ASN A 251 17.07 -21.15 -10.07
C ASN A 251 15.59 -21.59 -9.87
N GLY A 252 14.71 -20.66 -9.48
CA GLY A 252 13.29 -20.94 -9.21
C GLY A 252 12.97 -21.33 -7.77
N GLU A 253 13.96 -21.44 -6.89
CA GLU A 253 13.79 -21.80 -5.48
C GLU A 253 13.98 -20.59 -4.56
N ILE A 254 13.05 -20.37 -3.63
CA ILE A 254 13.11 -19.27 -2.66
C ILE A 254 14.07 -19.66 -1.54
N LEU A 255 15.07 -18.82 -1.28
CA LEU A 255 16.04 -19.00 -0.19
C LEU A 255 15.69 -18.11 1.01
N ALA A 256 15.21 -16.90 0.76
CA ALA A 256 14.76 -15.98 1.80
C ALA A 256 13.53 -15.20 1.33
N GLN A 257 12.60 -14.94 2.26
CA GLN A 257 11.37 -14.17 2.05
C GLN A 257 11.13 -13.29 3.28
N GLY A 258 10.92 -11.99 3.04
CA GLY A 258 10.62 -11.00 4.08
C GLY A 258 9.13 -10.92 4.40
N LYS A 259 8.79 -10.24 5.50
CA LYS A 259 7.40 -10.02 5.90
C LYS A 259 6.70 -9.11 4.89
N GLN A 260 5.42 -9.37 4.64
CA GLN A 260 4.57 -8.49 3.82
C GLN A 260 4.10 -7.26 4.60
N PHE A 261 3.73 -7.47 5.87
CA PHE A 261 3.27 -6.42 6.78
C PHE A 261 4.05 -6.52 8.09
N SER A 262 4.60 -5.40 8.55
CA SER A 262 5.28 -5.31 9.84
C SER A 262 5.46 -3.86 10.26
N LEU A 263 5.81 -3.64 11.52
CA LEU A 263 6.16 -2.31 12.04
C LEU A 263 7.69 -2.06 12.03
N ASP A 264 8.46 -2.98 11.44
CA ASP A 264 9.91 -2.85 11.27
C ASP A 264 10.24 -1.79 10.21
N ASP A 265 10.96 -0.74 10.61
CA ASP A 265 11.45 0.30 9.69
C ASP A 265 12.57 -0.22 8.76
N VAL A 266 13.32 -1.24 9.21
CA VAL A 266 14.40 -1.89 8.47
C VAL A 266 14.31 -3.41 8.63
N GLU A 267 14.18 -4.13 7.53
CA GLU A 267 14.24 -5.60 7.49
C GLU A 267 15.28 -6.04 6.45
N VAL A 268 16.27 -6.86 6.85
CA VAL A 268 17.35 -7.31 5.97
C VAL A 268 17.38 -8.84 5.91
N LEU A 269 17.28 -9.35 4.70
CA LEU A 269 17.38 -10.77 4.35
C LEU A 269 18.76 -11.07 3.81
N THR A 270 19.27 -12.26 4.16
CA THR A 270 20.55 -12.76 3.64
C THR A 270 20.41 -14.22 3.24
N ALA A 271 21.14 -14.60 2.20
CA ALA A 271 21.32 -15.99 1.82
C ALA A 271 22.77 -16.22 1.38
N THR A 272 23.31 -17.36 1.75
CA THR A 272 24.60 -17.87 1.25
C THR A 272 24.31 -18.87 0.13
N ILE A 273 24.93 -18.69 -1.04
CA ILE A 273 24.61 -19.42 -2.28
C ILE A 273 25.91 -19.89 -2.92
N ASP A 274 25.91 -21.10 -3.49
CA ASP A 274 27.01 -21.55 -4.35
C ASP A 274 26.79 -21.08 -5.79
N LEU A 275 27.73 -20.33 -6.35
CA LEU A 275 27.67 -19.93 -7.76
C LEU A 275 27.73 -21.13 -8.72
N GLU A 276 28.31 -22.25 -8.30
CA GLU A 276 28.31 -23.47 -9.13
C GLU A 276 26.91 -24.06 -9.33
N ASP A 277 25.96 -23.80 -8.42
CA ASP A 277 24.56 -24.18 -8.62
C ASP A 277 23.94 -23.43 -9.80
N VAL A 278 24.31 -22.17 -10.03
CA VAL A 278 23.87 -21.39 -11.19
C VAL A 278 24.53 -21.90 -12.48
N ARG A 279 25.85 -22.09 -12.44
CA ARG A 279 26.65 -22.52 -13.60
C ARG A 279 26.24 -23.89 -14.10
N SER A 280 26.05 -24.83 -13.18
CA SER A 280 25.58 -26.18 -13.49
C SER A 280 24.14 -26.18 -14.02
N PHE A 281 23.25 -25.37 -13.45
CA PHE A 281 21.86 -25.23 -13.93
C PHE A 281 21.80 -24.69 -15.37
N ARG A 282 22.68 -23.76 -15.74
CA ARG A 282 22.76 -23.17 -17.09
C ARG A 282 23.54 -23.99 -18.10
N SER A 283 23.99 -25.21 -17.76
CA SER A 283 24.82 -26.07 -18.64
C SER A 283 24.12 -26.61 -19.89
N LEU A 284 22.81 -26.39 -20.03
CA LEU A 284 22.04 -26.82 -21.19
C LEU A 284 22.55 -26.20 -22.50
N THR A 285 22.79 -27.04 -23.50
CA THR A 285 23.39 -26.62 -24.79
C THR A 285 22.56 -25.56 -25.53
N SER A 286 21.23 -25.64 -25.45
CA SER A 286 20.32 -24.68 -26.08
C SER A 286 20.46 -23.26 -25.50
N HIS A 287 20.71 -23.14 -24.20
CA HIS A 287 21.01 -21.85 -23.55
C HIS A 287 22.32 -21.28 -24.09
N GLY A 288 23.38 -22.10 -24.16
CA GLY A 288 24.68 -21.70 -24.69
C GLY A 288 24.66 -21.25 -26.16
N ILE A 289 23.81 -21.84 -27.01
CA ILE A 289 23.65 -21.41 -28.41
C ILE A 289 23.03 -20.01 -28.49
N GLN A 290 21.96 -19.75 -27.73
CA GLN A 290 21.30 -18.43 -27.71
C GLN A 290 22.19 -17.34 -27.13
N SER A 291 22.97 -17.68 -26.10
CA SER A 291 23.95 -16.78 -25.49
C SER A 291 24.95 -16.24 -26.52
N ARG A 292 25.45 -17.08 -27.43
CA ARG A 292 26.39 -16.68 -28.49
C ARG A 292 25.80 -15.73 -29.55
N LEU A 293 24.48 -15.73 -29.71
CA LEU A 293 23.79 -14.86 -30.66
C LEU A 293 23.34 -13.53 -30.02
N SER A 294 23.45 -13.42 -28.69
CA SER A 294 22.95 -12.28 -27.94
C SER A 294 23.94 -11.13 -27.97
N PRO A 295 23.46 -9.87 -28.00
CA PRO A 295 24.32 -8.70 -27.91
C PRO A 295 24.98 -8.61 -26.52
N ILE A 296 26.21 -8.11 -26.52
CA ILE A 296 27.11 -8.12 -25.35
C ILE A 296 26.90 -6.86 -24.52
N TYR A 297 26.91 -6.99 -23.20
CA TYR A 297 26.93 -5.84 -22.29
C TYR A 297 28.36 -5.31 -22.08
N GLU A 298 28.53 -3.98 -22.02
CA GLU A 298 29.76 -3.40 -21.48
C GLU A 298 29.93 -3.87 -20.03
N ARG A 299 31.16 -4.26 -19.66
CA ARG A 299 31.48 -4.79 -18.33
C ARG A 299 32.42 -3.86 -17.59
N LYS A 300 32.00 -3.42 -16.41
CA LYS A 300 32.89 -2.75 -15.47
C LYS A 300 33.57 -3.78 -14.60
N HIS A 301 34.82 -4.08 -14.92
CA HIS A 301 35.66 -4.94 -14.10
C HIS A 301 36.08 -4.25 -12.81
N ILE A 302 35.90 -4.95 -11.69
CA ILE A 302 36.35 -4.53 -10.37
C ILE A 302 37.10 -5.68 -9.70
N ASN A 303 38.19 -5.35 -9.01
CA ASN A 303 39.08 -6.32 -8.39
C ASN A 303 38.59 -6.69 -6.98
N ILE A 304 37.41 -7.32 -6.91
CA ILE A 304 36.79 -7.80 -5.67
C ILE A 304 36.33 -9.25 -5.85
N GLU A 305 36.41 -10.04 -4.79
CA GLU A 305 35.74 -11.34 -4.68
C GLU A 305 34.48 -11.16 -3.82
N LEU A 306 33.34 -11.69 -4.25
CA LEU A 306 32.14 -11.77 -3.40
C LEU A 306 32.17 -13.01 -2.50
N SER A 307 32.90 -14.04 -2.90
CA SER A 307 33.18 -15.21 -2.08
C SER A 307 34.18 -14.83 -0.98
N PRO A 308 33.91 -15.11 0.31
CA PRO A 308 34.87 -14.87 1.36
C PRO A 308 36.02 -15.88 1.25
N ASP A 309 37.17 -15.39 0.79
CA ASP A 309 38.48 -16.07 0.78
C ASP A 309 38.50 -17.35 -0.09
N SER A 310 38.65 -17.17 -1.42
CA SER A 310 38.75 -18.27 -2.38
C SER A 310 39.82 -19.33 -2.01
N ILE A 311 40.82 -18.94 -1.22
CA ILE A 311 41.98 -19.75 -0.85
C ILE A 311 41.72 -20.66 0.38
N ASN A 312 40.80 -20.29 1.30
CA ASN A 312 40.55 -21.02 2.55
C ASN A 312 39.08 -21.45 2.68
N PHE A 313 38.79 -22.73 2.41
CA PHE A 313 37.45 -23.29 2.61
C PHE A 313 37.07 -23.31 4.10
N ASP A 314 36.07 -22.52 4.51
CA ASP A 314 35.46 -22.56 5.84
C ASP A 314 34.26 -23.53 5.86
N ILE A 315 34.42 -24.66 6.53
CA ILE A 315 33.39 -25.71 6.66
C ILE A 315 32.14 -25.26 7.43
N SER A 316 32.22 -24.15 8.16
CA SER A 316 31.08 -23.59 8.89
C SER A 316 30.11 -22.85 7.97
N ILE A 317 30.58 -22.39 6.80
CA ILE A 317 29.75 -21.71 5.80
C ILE A 317 29.00 -22.76 5.00
N LYS A 318 27.66 -22.67 5.00
CA LYS A 318 26.77 -23.60 4.30
C LYS A 318 25.80 -22.84 3.40
N PRO A 319 25.47 -23.37 2.21
CA PRO A 319 24.40 -22.82 1.40
C PRO A 319 23.08 -22.77 2.18
N THR A 320 22.32 -21.70 1.98
CA THR A 320 20.99 -21.52 2.56
C THR A 320 20.03 -22.50 1.91
N LEU A 321 19.26 -23.22 2.72
CA LEU A 321 18.28 -24.19 2.22
C LEU A 321 17.08 -23.47 1.60
N SER A 322 16.53 -24.07 0.54
CA SER A 322 15.27 -23.62 -0.06
C SER A 322 14.12 -23.73 0.92
N ARG A 323 13.13 -22.85 0.78
CA ARG A 323 11.92 -22.82 1.59
C ARG A 323 10.67 -22.63 0.74
N PRO A 324 9.50 -23.12 1.19
CA PRO A 324 8.24 -22.80 0.51
C PRO A 324 7.91 -21.32 0.67
N CYS A 325 7.22 -20.77 -0.33
CA CYS A 325 6.64 -19.43 -0.22
C CYS A 325 5.53 -19.40 0.83
N PHE A 326 5.53 -18.36 1.65
CA PHE A 326 4.44 -18.04 2.56
C PHE A 326 3.51 -16.98 1.95
N TYR A 327 2.20 -17.17 2.09
CA TYR A 327 1.18 -16.21 1.68
C TYR A 327 0.18 -16.02 2.82
N HIS A 328 -0.24 -14.78 3.01
CA HIS A 328 -1.34 -14.45 3.90
C HIS A 328 -2.69 -14.86 3.28
N LEU A 329 -3.65 -15.18 4.14
CA LEU A 329 -5.05 -15.24 3.71
C LEU A 329 -5.55 -13.82 3.37
N PRO A 330 -6.55 -13.65 2.49
CA PRO A 330 -7.10 -12.32 2.20
C PRO A 330 -7.59 -11.58 3.45
N GLU A 331 -8.15 -12.31 4.43
CA GLU A 331 -8.58 -11.75 5.71
C GLU A 331 -7.41 -11.28 6.58
N GLU A 332 -6.26 -11.95 6.49
CA GLU A 332 -5.01 -11.53 7.16
C GLU A 332 -4.41 -10.30 6.49
N GLU A 333 -4.40 -10.25 5.14
CA GLU A 333 -3.98 -9.06 4.41
C GLU A 333 -4.80 -7.83 4.82
N ILE A 334 -6.13 -7.98 4.97
CA ILE A 334 -7.03 -6.93 5.47
C ILE A 334 -6.76 -6.58 6.93
N ALA A 335 -6.40 -7.57 7.77
CA ALA A 335 -6.11 -7.34 9.17
C ALA A 335 -4.80 -6.58 9.40
N PHE A 336 -3.80 -6.79 8.54
CA PHE A 336 -2.43 -6.32 8.77
C PHE A 336 -2.04 -5.13 7.91
N GLY A 337 -2.38 -5.12 6.62
CA GLY A 337 -2.00 -4.04 5.69
C GLY A 337 -2.55 -2.67 6.11
N PRO A 338 -3.89 -2.50 6.18
CA PRO A 338 -4.51 -1.27 6.68
C PRO A 338 -4.08 -0.92 8.12
N ALA A 339 -3.79 -1.90 8.97
CA ALA A 339 -3.34 -1.67 10.34
C ALA A 339 -1.93 -1.05 10.38
N CYS A 340 -0.97 -1.60 9.63
CA CYS A 340 0.36 -1.02 9.50
C CYS A 340 0.32 0.36 8.83
N TRP A 341 -0.56 0.56 7.86
CA TRP A 341 -0.77 1.85 7.21
C TRP A 341 -1.25 2.93 8.18
N LEU A 342 -2.23 2.61 9.04
CA LEU A 342 -2.71 3.53 10.08
C LEU A 342 -1.62 3.83 11.13
N TRP A 343 -0.79 2.84 11.48
CA TRP A 343 0.36 3.04 12.38
C TRP A 343 1.36 4.04 11.81
N ASP A 344 1.72 3.91 10.54
CA ASP A 344 2.62 4.86 9.89
C ASP A 344 2.02 6.26 9.81
N TYR A 345 0.72 6.37 9.54
CA TYR A 345 0.03 7.66 9.54
C TYR A 345 0.10 8.36 10.90
N ILE A 346 -0.30 7.69 11.99
CA ILE A 346 -0.35 8.33 13.32
C ILE A 346 1.03 8.73 13.83
N ARG A 347 2.05 7.87 13.63
CA ARG A 347 3.41 8.17 14.13
C ARG A 347 4.07 9.30 13.34
N ARG A 348 3.83 9.39 12.02
CA ARG A 348 4.45 10.41 11.15
C ARG A 348 3.75 11.75 11.21
N CYS A 349 2.42 11.77 11.32
CA CYS A 349 1.69 13.02 11.52
C CYS A 349 1.80 13.53 12.96
N LYS A 350 2.49 12.80 13.86
CA LYS A 350 2.56 13.09 15.30
C LYS A 350 1.15 13.28 15.89
N GLY A 351 0.23 12.43 15.46
CA GLY A 351 -1.17 12.45 15.83
C GLY A 351 -1.38 11.90 17.24
N SER A 352 -2.49 12.30 17.86
CA SER A 352 -2.85 11.87 19.22
C SER A 352 -3.70 10.60 19.26
N GLY A 353 -4.17 10.15 18.10
CA GLY A 353 -5.12 9.05 18.00
C GLY A 353 -6.08 9.17 16.84
N PHE A 354 -7.12 8.34 16.89
CA PHE A 354 -8.18 8.23 15.91
C PHE A 354 -9.55 8.47 16.53
N PHE A 355 -10.46 9.01 15.73
CA PHE A 355 -11.88 9.14 16.03
C PHE A 355 -12.70 8.38 14.99
N LEU A 356 -13.58 7.48 15.42
CA LEU A 356 -14.46 6.71 14.54
C LEU A 356 -15.95 6.88 14.90
N PRO A 357 -16.79 7.36 13.97
CA PRO A 357 -18.23 7.21 14.02
C PRO A 357 -18.64 5.72 13.98
N LEU A 358 -18.91 5.14 15.15
CA LEU A 358 -19.22 3.72 15.27
C LEU A 358 -20.73 3.51 15.20
N SER A 359 -21.23 3.06 14.04
CA SER A 359 -22.66 2.96 13.74
C SER A 359 -23.34 1.68 14.25
N GLY A 360 -22.57 0.66 14.64
CA GLY A 360 -23.12 -0.68 14.91
C GLY A 360 -23.40 -1.51 13.65
N GLY A 361 -23.01 -1.01 12.48
CA GLY A 361 -22.97 -1.72 11.20
C GLY A 361 -21.62 -2.36 10.92
N ILE A 362 -21.55 -3.19 9.87
CA ILE A 362 -20.37 -4.03 9.60
C ILE A 362 -19.13 -3.25 9.15
N ASP A 363 -19.30 -2.14 8.43
CA ASP A 363 -18.17 -1.39 7.89
C ASP A 363 -17.42 -0.61 8.98
N SER A 364 -18.15 0.12 9.82
CA SER A 364 -17.55 0.78 10.99
C SER A 364 -16.99 -0.23 12.00
N CYS A 365 -17.59 -1.41 12.10
CA CYS A 365 -17.02 -2.54 12.84
C CYS A 365 -15.68 -2.98 12.26
N ALA A 366 -15.56 -3.16 10.94
CA ALA A 366 -14.30 -3.54 10.29
C ALA A 366 -13.20 -2.51 10.53
N THR A 367 -13.50 -1.23 10.39
CA THR A 367 -12.57 -0.14 10.72
C THR A 367 -12.10 -0.21 12.17
N ALA A 368 -13.01 -0.47 13.12
CA ALA A 368 -12.66 -0.64 14.53
C ALA A 368 -11.76 -1.85 14.79
N ILE A 369 -12.01 -2.98 14.11
CA ILE A 369 -11.17 -4.18 14.23
C ILE A 369 -9.78 -3.97 13.61
N ILE A 370 -9.66 -3.21 12.52
CA ILE A 370 -8.36 -2.85 11.94
C ILE A 370 -7.54 -2.02 12.94
N ILE A 371 -8.14 -1.05 13.63
CA ILE A 371 -7.45 -0.30 14.69
C ILE A 371 -7.05 -1.22 15.86
N TYR A 372 -7.92 -2.15 16.24
CA TYR A 372 -7.58 -3.13 17.28
C TYR A 372 -6.43 -4.05 16.86
N SER A 373 -6.39 -4.46 15.59
CA SER A 373 -5.29 -5.22 14.97
C SER A 373 -3.98 -4.42 15.06
N MET A 374 -4.01 -3.14 14.68
CA MET A 374 -2.88 -2.22 14.82
C MET A 374 -2.39 -2.16 16.27
N CYS A 375 -3.28 -1.94 17.24
CA CYS A 375 -2.88 -1.91 18.65
C CYS A 375 -2.26 -3.24 19.12
N LYS A 376 -2.74 -4.38 18.62
CA LYS A 376 -2.17 -5.69 18.93
C LYS A 376 -0.76 -5.84 18.36
N LEU A 377 -0.57 -5.51 17.07
CA LEU A 377 0.74 -5.53 16.42
C LEU A 377 1.76 -4.66 17.17
N VAL A 378 1.38 -3.43 17.55
CA VAL A 378 2.24 -2.51 18.29
C VAL A 378 2.68 -3.11 19.63
N ILE A 379 1.73 -3.64 20.41
CA ILE A 379 2.05 -4.24 21.71
C ILE A 379 2.89 -5.51 21.58
N ASP A 380 2.66 -6.31 20.56
CA ASP A 380 3.45 -7.51 20.30
C ASP A 380 4.89 -7.13 19.90
N GLU A 381 5.09 -6.12 19.06
CA GLU A 381 6.42 -5.58 18.73
C GLU A 381 7.13 -4.94 19.94
N CYS A 382 6.40 -4.22 20.81
CA CYS A 382 6.95 -3.73 22.07
C CYS A 382 7.43 -4.86 22.98
N LYS A 383 6.71 -5.99 23.04
CA LYS A 383 7.12 -7.18 23.82
C LYS A 383 8.32 -7.88 23.20
N LEU A 384 8.47 -7.84 21.88
CA LEU A 384 9.64 -8.34 21.16
C LEU A 384 10.88 -7.42 21.30
N GLY A 385 10.72 -6.24 21.92
CA GLY A 385 11.82 -5.32 22.16
C GLY A 385 12.14 -4.38 20.99
N ASN A 386 11.19 -4.16 20.08
CA ASN A 386 11.37 -3.26 18.95
C ASN A 386 11.53 -1.79 19.42
N LEU A 387 12.78 -1.30 19.45
CA LEU A 387 13.13 0.00 20.03
C LEU A 387 12.45 1.18 19.32
N GLN A 388 12.28 1.12 18.00
CA GLN A 388 11.65 2.18 17.23
C GLN A 388 10.15 2.27 17.54
N VAL A 389 9.44 1.13 17.55
CA VAL A 389 8.02 1.07 17.92
C VAL A 389 7.81 1.55 19.36
N ILE A 390 8.66 1.12 20.29
CA ILE A 390 8.63 1.58 21.69
C ILE A 390 8.78 3.10 21.77
N LYS A 391 9.75 3.68 21.06
CA LYS A 391 9.97 5.12 21.01
C LYS A 391 8.74 5.85 20.45
N ASP A 392 8.17 5.35 19.36
CA ASP A 392 6.99 5.96 18.72
C ASP A 392 5.75 5.91 19.62
N VAL A 393 5.51 4.80 20.33
CA VAL A 393 4.42 4.70 21.32
C VAL A 393 4.59 5.77 22.41
N LYS A 394 5.80 5.93 22.95
CA LYS A 394 6.07 6.95 23.98
C LYS A 394 5.83 8.37 23.45
N ILE A 395 6.22 8.64 22.20
CA ILE A 395 6.00 9.95 21.55
C ILE A 395 4.50 10.22 21.35
N ILE A 396 3.75 9.25 20.82
CA ILE A 396 2.32 9.38 20.56
C ILE A 396 1.54 9.57 21.88
N LEU A 397 1.88 8.78 22.90
CA LEU A 397 1.21 8.84 24.20
C LEU A 397 1.70 10.00 25.07
N LYS A 398 2.88 10.58 24.77
CA LYS A 398 3.59 11.54 25.62
C LYS A 398 3.77 11.04 27.06
N GLU A 399 4.03 9.74 27.18
CA GLU A 399 4.19 9.03 28.45
C GLU A 399 5.39 8.09 28.33
N ASP A 400 6.13 7.90 29.42
CA ASP A 400 7.28 6.99 29.44
C ASP A 400 6.86 5.52 29.57
N GLU A 401 5.68 5.26 30.15
CA GLU A 401 5.15 3.92 30.36
C GLU A 401 4.39 3.41 29.13
N ILE A 402 4.75 2.21 28.69
CA ILE A 402 4.11 1.54 27.56
C ILE A 402 2.90 0.75 28.07
N PRO A 403 1.74 0.84 27.41
CA PRO A 403 0.58 0.00 27.74
C PRO A 403 0.93 -1.49 27.68
N LYS A 404 0.37 -2.30 28.58
CA LYS A 404 0.67 -3.75 28.65
C LYS A 404 -0.19 -4.56 27.69
N THR A 405 -1.35 -4.03 27.33
CA THR A 405 -2.35 -4.72 26.51
C THR A 405 -2.82 -3.86 25.35
N ALA A 406 -3.25 -4.51 24.27
CA ALA A 406 -3.83 -3.82 23.11
C ALA A 406 -5.06 -2.97 23.48
N LYS A 407 -5.82 -3.39 24.49
CA LYS A 407 -6.98 -2.64 25.00
C LYS A 407 -6.57 -1.34 25.70
N GLU A 408 -5.52 -1.38 26.52
CA GLU A 408 -5.00 -0.18 27.18
C GLU A 408 -4.47 0.83 26.15
N LEU A 409 -3.74 0.36 25.13
CA LEU A 409 -3.29 1.20 24.03
C LEU A 409 -4.50 1.79 23.28
N SER A 410 -5.45 0.93 22.88
CA SER A 410 -6.68 1.35 22.22
C SER A 410 -7.44 2.41 23.05
N ASN A 411 -7.50 2.28 24.37
CA ASN A 411 -8.18 3.27 25.20
C ASN A 411 -7.54 4.66 25.11
N LYS A 412 -6.22 4.72 24.95
CA LYS A 412 -5.47 5.98 24.92
C LYS A 412 -5.53 6.67 23.56
N ILE A 413 -5.54 5.90 22.47
CA ILE A 413 -5.42 6.42 21.09
C ILE A 413 -6.66 6.24 20.23
N PHE A 414 -7.68 5.47 20.65
CA PHE A 414 -8.86 5.20 19.83
C PHE A 414 -10.14 5.64 20.52
N HIS A 415 -10.83 6.59 19.89
CA HIS A 415 -12.08 7.17 20.37
C HIS A 415 -13.20 6.77 19.42
N THR A 416 -14.29 6.23 19.94
CA THR A 416 -15.45 5.81 19.15
C THR A 416 -16.69 6.58 19.60
N CYS A 417 -17.58 6.87 18.67
CA CYS A 417 -18.83 7.55 19.00
C CYS A 417 -20.03 6.94 18.27
N PHE A 418 -21.02 6.49 19.04
CA PHE A 418 -22.35 6.17 18.51
C PHE A 418 -23.21 7.43 18.54
N MET A 419 -23.69 7.84 17.36
CA MET A 419 -24.47 9.06 17.15
C MET A 419 -25.90 8.70 16.75
N GLY A 420 -26.71 8.34 17.74
CA GLY A 420 -28.07 7.86 17.57
C GLY A 420 -29.10 8.98 17.43
N THR A 421 -30.26 8.60 16.90
CA THR A 421 -31.48 9.42 16.88
C THR A 421 -32.64 8.61 17.46
N SER A 422 -33.80 9.21 17.57
CA SER A 422 -35.07 8.55 17.95
C SER A 422 -35.45 7.39 17.03
N ASN A 423 -34.88 7.31 15.83
CA ASN A 423 -35.09 6.21 14.88
C ASN A 423 -34.07 5.07 15.03
N SER A 424 -32.98 5.29 15.77
CA SER A 424 -31.93 4.28 15.94
C SER A 424 -32.37 3.15 16.86
N SER A 425 -32.09 1.91 16.48
CA SER A 425 -32.47 0.73 17.25
C SER A 425 -31.64 0.59 18.54
N ILE A 426 -32.22 -0.09 19.53
CA ILE A 426 -31.50 -0.42 20.77
C ILE A 426 -30.37 -1.41 20.46
N GLU A 427 -30.58 -2.27 19.47
CA GLU A 427 -29.66 -3.29 19.02
C GLU A 427 -28.40 -2.69 18.38
N THR A 428 -28.52 -1.71 17.48
CA THR A 428 -27.34 -1.04 16.87
C THR A 428 -26.49 -0.34 17.93
N LYS A 429 -27.15 0.38 18.84
CA LYS A 429 -26.52 1.05 19.98
C LYS A 429 -25.81 0.08 20.93
N ASN A 430 -26.46 -1.03 21.30
CA ASN A 430 -25.86 -2.00 22.20
C ASN A 430 -24.65 -2.70 21.56
N ARG A 431 -24.73 -3.01 20.25
CA ARG A 431 -23.59 -3.58 19.51
C ARG A 431 -22.39 -2.64 19.52
N SER A 432 -22.58 -1.33 19.31
CA SER A 432 -21.47 -0.37 19.32
C SER A 432 -20.84 -0.24 20.71
N ILE A 433 -21.66 -0.21 21.77
CA ILE A 433 -21.17 -0.15 23.15
C ILE A 433 -20.37 -1.41 23.48
N GLU A 434 -20.93 -2.60 23.27
CA GLU A 434 -20.27 -3.85 23.61
C GLU A 434 -18.96 -4.03 22.82
N LEU A 435 -18.95 -3.73 21.51
CA LEU A 435 -17.73 -3.80 20.72
C LEU A 435 -16.65 -2.86 21.27
N SER A 436 -17.03 -1.62 21.61
CA SER A 436 -16.11 -0.61 22.14
C SER A 436 -15.43 -1.04 23.44
N GLU A 437 -16.17 -1.71 24.33
CA GLU A 437 -15.65 -2.27 25.58
C GLU A 437 -14.70 -3.44 25.32
N LYS A 438 -15.03 -4.33 24.35
CA LYS A 438 -14.21 -5.48 24.03
C LYS A 438 -12.87 -5.08 23.42
N ILE A 439 -12.84 -4.07 22.54
CA ILE A 439 -11.59 -3.58 21.93
C ILE A 439 -10.86 -2.55 22.80
N GLY A 440 -11.56 -1.97 23.78
CA GLY A 440 -10.99 -1.03 24.76
C GLY A 440 -10.99 0.44 24.31
N SER A 441 -11.70 0.81 23.24
CA SER A 441 -11.77 2.21 22.79
C SER A 441 -12.47 3.11 23.81
N TYR A 442 -12.12 4.39 23.85
CA TYR A 442 -12.90 5.38 24.61
C TYR A 442 -14.20 5.71 23.88
N HIS A 443 -15.33 5.26 24.42
CA HIS A 443 -16.62 5.30 23.73
C HIS A 443 -17.54 6.42 24.24
N ILE A 444 -18.21 7.09 23.32
CA ILE A 444 -19.26 8.06 23.62
C ILE A 444 -20.54 7.63 22.91
N ASN A 445 -21.63 7.58 23.68
CA ASN A 445 -22.96 7.38 23.13
C ASN A 445 -23.75 8.68 23.27
N LEU A 446 -24.17 9.27 22.14
CA LEU A 446 -24.93 10.51 22.10
C LEU A 446 -26.26 10.36 21.36
N ASN A 447 -27.22 11.22 21.69
CA ASN A 447 -28.48 11.38 20.97
C ASN A 447 -28.49 12.77 20.31
N MET A 448 -28.79 12.83 19.01
CA MET A 448 -28.76 14.05 18.21
C MET A 448 -30.14 14.68 17.94
N ASP A 449 -31.23 14.12 18.47
CA ASP A 449 -32.59 14.54 18.12
C ASP A 449 -32.79 16.05 18.33
N ASN A 450 -32.26 16.61 19.42
CA ASN A 450 -32.36 18.04 19.70
C ASN A 450 -31.63 18.89 18.64
N VAL A 451 -30.43 18.46 18.22
CA VAL A 451 -29.65 19.16 17.18
C VAL A 451 -30.41 19.14 15.85
N ILE A 452 -30.93 17.97 15.46
CA ILE A 452 -31.70 17.80 14.22
C ILE A 452 -32.97 18.66 14.27
N LYS A 453 -33.72 18.63 15.38
CA LYS A 453 -34.93 19.44 15.58
C LYS A 453 -34.63 20.93 15.47
N SER A 454 -33.54 21.41 16.07
CA SER A 454 -33.15 22.83 15.98
C SER A 454 -32.87 23.25 14.53
N ILE A 455 -32.21 22.41 13.73
CA ILE A 455 -31.94 22.72 12.32
C ILE A 455 -33.22 22.71 11.48
N ILE A 456 -34.10 21.73 11.68
CA ILE A 456 -35.38 21.67 10.98
C ILE A 456 -36.27 22.87 11.36
N LEU A 457 -36.31 23.22 12.66
CA LEU A 457 -37.05 24.38 13.15
C LEU A 457 -36.53 25.68 12.53
N LEU A 458 -35.21 25.85 12.40
CA LEU A 458 -34.62 27.00 11.74
C LEU A 458 -35.09 27.11 10.28
N PHE A 459 -35.11 25.99 9.54
CA PHE A 459 -35.63 25.95 8.18
C PHE A 459 -37.13 26.29 8.12
N GLU A 460 -37.93 25.74 9.03
CA GLU A 460 -39.36 26.01 9.14
C GLU A 460 -39.64 27.49 9.41
N ILE A 461 -38.96 28.09 10.38
CA ILE A 461 -39.09 29.52 10.70
C ILE A 461 -38.68 30.39 9.50
N SER A 462 -37.62 30.01 8.79
CA SER A 462 -37.07 30.82 7.69
C SER A 462 -37.87 30.73 6.39
N THR A 463 -38.58 29.62 6.17
CA THR A 463 -39.26 29.34 4.89
C THR A 463 -40.78 29.21 4.99
N GLY A 464 -41.31 29.07 6.22
CA GLY A 464 -42.72 28.76 6.47
C GLY A 464 -43.13 27.33 6.11
N LYS A 465 -42.18 26.44 5.77
CA LYS A 465 -42.44 25.05 5.40
C LYS A 465 -41.63 24.08 6.24
N ARG A 466 -42.27 22.99 6.67
CA ARG A 466 -41.62 21.90 7.40
C ARG A 466 -41.52 20.65 6.52
N PRO A 467 -40.31 20.11 6.27
CA PRO A 467 -40.16 18.87 5.51
C PRO A 467 -40.73 17.68 6.29
N ILE A 468 -41.34 16.74 5.58
CA ILE A 468 -41.99 15.56 6.14
C ILE A 468 -41.33 14.27 5.60
N TYR A 469 -41.19 13.24 6.43
CA TYR A 469 -40.72 11.92 5.95
C TYR A 469 -41.73 11.30 4.99
N LYS A 470 -41.24 10.49 4.04
CA LYS A 470 -42.09 9.85 3.02
C LYS A 470 -43.20 9.00 3.63
N ILE A 471 -42.90 8.27 4.70
CA ILE A 471 -43.87 7.44 5.43
C ILE A 471 -45.03 8.25 6.04
N PHE A 472 -44.83 9.55 6.28
CA PHE A 472 -45.83 10.47 6.81
C PHE A 472 -46.45 11.35 5.70
N GLY A 473 -46.27 10.98 4.43
CA GLY A 473 -46.86 11.68 3.27
C GLY A 473 -45.96 12.75 2.64
N GLY A 474 -44.70 12.88 3.06
CA GLY A 474 -43.74 13.78 2.43
C GLY A 474 -43.26 13.32 1.05
N SER A 475 -42.72 14.24 0.25
CA SER A 475 -42.13 13.91 -1.05
C SER A 475 -40.80 13.17 -0.94
N THR A 476 -40.36 12.54 -2.04
CA THR A 476 -39.04 11.89 -2.13
C THR A 476 -37.89 12.86 -1.81
N ILE A 477 -38.02 14.13 -2.20
CA ILE A 477 -36.98 15.15 -1.98
C ILE A 477 -36.92 15.53 -0.50
N GLU A 478 -38.07 15.75 0.15
CA GLU A 478 -38.12 16.05 1.59
C GLU A 478 -37.52 14.92 2.41
N ASN A 479 -37.89 13.69 2.08
CA ASN A 479 -37.39 12.50 2.75
C ASN A 479 -35.87 12.35 2.61
N LEU A 480 -35.34 12.52 1.40
CA LEU A 480 -33.90 12.50 1.15
C LEU A 480 -33.18 13.65 1.88
N ALA A 481 -33.77 14.85 1.92
CA ALA A 481 -33.21 15.99 2.63
C ALA A 481 -33.12 15.74 4.16
N LEU A 482 -34.16 15.14 4.75
CA LEU A 482 -34.21 14.76 6.16
C LEU A 482 -33.18 13.68 6.53
N GLN A 483 -32.93 12.71 5.64
CA GLN A 483 -31.86 11.73 5.85
C GLN A 483 -30.47 12.40 5.72
N ASN A 484 -30.27 13.19 4.68
CA ASN A 484 -29.00 13.85 4.40
C ASN A 484 -28.59 14.82 5.52
N ILE A 485 -29.53 15.56 6.13
CA ILE A 485 -29.18 16.50 7.21
C ILE A 485 -28.70 15.75 8.46
N GLN A 486 -29.31 14.61 8.79
CA GLN A 486 -28.82 13.75 9.87
C GLN A 486 -27.42 13.23 9.57
N ALA A 487 -27.17 12.77 8.35
CA ALA A 487 -25.87 12.25 7.92
C ALA A 487 -24.76 13.32 8.00
N ARG A 488 -25.04 14.56 7.55
CA ARG A 488 -24.08 15.68 7.63
C ARG A 488 -23.83 16.17 9.05
N LEU A 489 -24.86 16.20 9.90
CA LEU A 489 -24.68 16.58 11.30
C LEU A 489 -23.75 15.61 12.05
N ARG A 490 -23.80 14.31 11.74
CA ARG A 490 -22.84 13.34 12.27
C ARG A 490 -21.40 13.68 11.89
N MET A 491 -21.16 14.10 10.64
CA MET A 491 -19.82 14.53 10.21
C MET A 491 -19.34 15.75 11.01
N ILE A 492 -20.18 16.77 11.16
CA ILE A 492 -19.85 17.99 11.93
C ILE A 492 -19.48 17.62 13.38
N LEU A 493 -20.30 16.79 14.02
CA LEU A 493 -20.02 16.32 15.38
C LEU A 493 -18.76 15.46 15.43
N SER A 494 -18.49 14.64 14.42
CA SER A 494 -17.27 13.82 14.37
C SER A 494 -16.01 14.66 14.47
N TYR A 495 -15.94 15.73 13.68
CA TYR A 495 -14.80 16.65 13.70
C TYR A 495 -14.72 17.48 14.99
N LEU A 496 -15.86 17.91 15.54
CA LEU A 496 -15.89 18.61 16.83
C LEU A 496 -15.29 17.73 17.95
N PHE A 497 -15.73 16.47 18.02
CA PHE A 497 -15.25 15.53 19.03
C PHE A 497 -13.79 15.12 18.75
N ALA A 498 -13.42 14.89 17.50
CA ALA A 498 -12.04 14.59 17.14
C ALA A 498 -11.06 15.70 17.59
N GLN A 499 -11.46 16.97 17.49
CA GLN A 499 -10.66 18.11 17.93
C GLN A 499 -10.62 18.26 19.45
N LEU A 500 -11.74 18.01 20.15
CA LEU A 500 -11.89 18.37 21.57
C LEU A 500 -11.77 17.21 22.56
N LEU A 501 -11.93 15.95 22.15
CA LEU A 501 -11.83 14.81 23.08
C LEU A 501 -10.46 14.65 23.75
N PRO A 502 -9.32 14.89 23.07
CA PRO A 502 -8.04 14.95 23.77
C PRO A 502 -8.04 16.01 24.89
N TRP A 503 -8.59 17.20 24.62
CA TRP A 503 -8.74 18.27 25.61
C TRP A 503 -9.64 17.85 26.79
N VAL A 504 -10.80 17.23 26.53
CA VAL A 504 -11.71 16.72 27.57
C VAL A 504 -11.01 15.72 28.49
N ARG A 505 -10.10 14.92 27.94
CA ARG A 505 -9.33 13.93 28.72
C ARG A 505 -8.08 14.50 29.38
N SER A 506 -8.03 15.82 29.57
CA SER A 506 -6.92 16.56 30.19
C SER A 506 -5.55 16.27 29.57
N LYS A 507 -5.54 15.86 28.30
CA LYS A 507 -4.33 15.70 27.50
C LYS A 507 -3.94 17.07 26.95
N SER A 508 -3.42 17.95 27.82
CA SER A 508 -2.96 19.29 27.42
C SER A 508 -1.81 19.18 26.42
N ASN A 509 -1.81 20.04 25.39
CA ASN A 509 -0.84 20.06 24.27
C ASN A 509 -0.93 18.89 23.27
N PHE A 510 -1.99 18.07 23.25
CA PHE A 510 -2.18 17.04 22.22
C PHE A 510 -2.79 17.62 20.94
N SER A 511 -2.38 17.11 19.77
CA SER A 511 -3.04 17.38 18.50
C SER A 511 -4.44 16.75 18.46
N GLY A 512 -5.30 17.17 17.53
CA GLY A 512 -6.59 16.52 17.32
C GLY A 512 -6.45 15.04 16.93
N LEU A 513 -7.57 14.33 16.94
CA LEU A 513 -7.67 12.96 16.45
C LEU A 513 -7.90 12.95 14.94
N LEU A 514 -7.36 11.94 14.25
CA LEU A 514 -7.68 11.70 12.84
C LEU A 514 -9.07 11.05 12.74
N VAL A 515 -9.98 11.67 11.99
CA VAL A 515 -11.32 11.13 11.74
C VAL A 515 -11.21 9.99 10.72
N LEU A 516 -11.78 8.84 11.06
CA LEU A 516 -11.80 7.66 10.20
C LEU A 516 -13.15 7.52 9.50
N GLY A 517 -13.10 7.37 8.17
CA GLY A 517 -14.23 6.99 7.34
C GLY A 517 -14.47 5.49 7.38
N SER A 518 -15.62 5.05 6.86
CA SER A 518 -15.98 3.63 6.76
C SER A 518 -16.83 3.32 5.52
N ALA A 519 -16.66 4.08 4.45
CA ALA A 519 -17.26 3.73 3.17
C ALA A 519 -16.46 2.58 2.54
N ASN A 520 -17.12 1.53 2.04
CA ASN A 520 -16.44 0.46 1.29
C ASN A 520 -16.33 0.79 -0.20
N VAL A 521 -15.59 -0.03 -0.96
CA VAL A 521 -15.31 0.24 -2.39
C VAL A 521 -16.57 0.17 -3.26
N ASP A 522 -17.51 -0.72 -2.94
CA ASP A 522 -18.69 -0.99 -3.76
C ASP A 522 -19.73 0.16 -3.63
N GLU A 523 -19.94 0.66 -2.41
CA GLU A 523 -20.77 1.85 -2.15
C GLU A 523 -20.18 3.11 -2.79
N GLN A 524 -18.86 3.28 -2.71
CA GLN A 524 -18.18 4.39 -3.39
C GLN A 524 -18.35 4.32 -4.90
N LEU A 525 -18.18 3.15 -5.50
CA LEU A 525 -18.35 2.95 -6.94
C LEU A 525 -19.77 3.29 -7.39
N ARG A 526 -20.78 2.82 -6.62
CA ARG A 526 -22.20 3.10 -6.88
C ARG A 526 -22.58 4.56 -6.56
N GLY A 527 -21.78 5.24 -5.72
CA GLY A 527 -22.06 6.55 -5.17
C GLY A 527 -23.20 6.55 -4.17
N TYR A 528 -23.41 5.43 -3.47
CA TYR A 528 -24.42 5.25 -2.42
C TYR A 528 -23.91 5.78 -1.07
N LEU A 529 -23.78 7.09 -0.99
CA LEU A 529 -23.35 7.83 0.19
C LEU A 529 -23.87 9.27 0.13
N THR A 530 -24.00 9.95 1.27
CA THR A 530 -24.35 11.37 1.27
C THR A 530 -23.09 12.19 1.11
N LYS A 531 -23.07 13.11 0.13
CA LYS A 531 -21.92 14.01 -0.03
C LYS A 531 -21.74 14.85 1.25
N TYR A 532 -20.55 14.76 1.85
CA TYR A 532 -20.16 15.40 3.11
C TYR A 532 -20.87 14.86 4.37
N ASP A 533 -21.22 13.57 4.41
CA ASP A 533 -21.50 12.85 5.66
C ASP A 533 -20.22 12.21 6.24
N CYS A 534 -20.35 11.23 7.16
CA CYS A 534 -19.21 10.51 7.74
C CYS A 534 -18.41 9.66 6.73
N SER A 535 -18.82 9.57 5.46
CA SER A 535 -17.97 9.08 4.37
C SER A 535 -16.84 10.06 4.02
N SER A 536 -17.00 11.35 4.37
CA SER A 536 -15.98 12.40 4.34
C SER A 536 -15.28 12.48 5.70
N ALA A 537 -14.02 12.04 5.73
CA ALA A 537 -13.18 11.93 6.91
C ALA A 537 -11.72 12.26 6.50
N ASP A 538 -10.76 12.12 7.42
CA ASP A 538 -9.36 12.37 7.12
C ASP A 538 -8.74 11.19 6.36
N LEU A 539 -9.04 9.96 6.80
CA LEU A 539 -8.56 8.70 6.21
C LEU A 539 -9.65 7.64 6.21
N ASN A 540 -9.64 6.73 5.24
CA ASN A 540 -10.54 5.58 5.20
C ASN A 540 -9.78 4.27 4.96
N PRO A 541 -9.55 3.45 6.00
CA PRO A 541 -8.73 2.23 5.87
C PRO A 541 -9.44 1.09 5.12
N ILE A 542 -10.76 1.17 4.92
CA ILE A 542 -11.54 0.14 4.22
C ILE A 542 -12.07 0.58 2.86
N GLY A 543 -11.77 1.82 2.44
CA GLY A 543 -12.33 2.38 1.21
C GLY A 543 -11.91 1.69 -0.08
N GLY A 544 -10.82 0.93 -0.05
CA GLY A 544 -10.39 0.08 -1.15
C GLY A 544 -10.85 -1.38 -1.05
N ILE A 545 -11.71 -1.77 -0.09
CA ILE A 545 -12.05 -3.17 0.21
C ILE A 545 -13.52 -3.46 -0.12
N SER A 546 -13.79 -4.63 -0.73
CA SER A 546 -15.14 -5.10 -1.06
C SER A 546 -15.99 -5.42 0.18
N LYS A 547 -17.31 -5.19 0.11
CA LYS A 547 -18.23 -5.53 1.20
C LYS A 547 -18.16 -7.02 1.57
N ASN A 548 -18.00 -7.87 0.56
CA ASN A 548 -17.88 -9.31 0.74
C ASN A 548 -16.62 -9.71 1.48
N ASP A 549 -15.51 -9.06 1.19
CA ASP A 549 -14.26 -9.32 1.90
C ASP A 549 -14.28 -8.74 3.31
N LEU A 550 -14.97 -7.62 3.55
CA LEU A 550 -15.24 -7.14 4.91
C LEU A 550 -16.05 -8.16 5.72
N LYS A 551 -17.10 -8.77 5.14
CA LYS A 551 -17.86 -9.86 5.79
C LYS A 551 -16.97 -11.05 6.14
N LYS A 552 -16.12 -11.49 5.21
CA LYS A 552 -15.17 -12.60 5.45
C LYS A 552 -14.14 -12.25 6.51
N PHE A 553 -13.58 -11.04 6.45
CA PHE A 553 -12.64 -10.51 7.43
C PHE A 553 -13.22 -10.49 8.84
N ILE A 554 -14.45 -9.98 9.01
CA ILE A 554 -15.13 -9.98 10.31
C ILE A 554 -15.37 -11.41 10.81
N LYS A 555 -15.76 -12.33 9.91
CA LYS A 555 -15.94 -13.75 10.26
C LYS A 555 -14.64 -14.39 10.75
N TRP A 556 -13.52 -14.14 10.06
CA TRP A 556 -12.19 -14.61 10.47
C TRP A 556 -11.75 -13.98 11.81
N SER A 557 -12.05 -12.69 11.99
CA SER A 557 -11.70 -11.89 13.17
C SER A 557 -12.33 -12.41 14.47
N ILE A 558 -13.50 -13.05 14.41
CA ILE A 558 -14.14 -13.70 15.58
C ILE A 558 -13.17 -14.62 16.29
N ASN A 559 -12.53 -15.53 15.53
CA ASN A 559 -11.65 -16.56 16.08
C ASN A 559 -10.27 -16.00 16.38
N TYR A 560 -9.71 -15.18 15.48
CA TYR A 560 -8.37 -14.65 15.62
C TYR A 560 -8.22 -13.68 16.81
N PHE A 561 -9.19 -12.77 16.99
CA PHE A 561 -9.20 -11.81 18.10
C PHE A 561 -10.01 -12.28 19.31
N LYS A 562 -10.68 -13.44 19.24
CA LYS A 562 -11.55 -14.00 20.29
C LYS A 562 -12.68 -13.04 20.67
N LEU A 563 -13.37 -12.51 19.66
CA LEU A 563 -14.45 -11.52 19.78
C LEU A 563 -15.79 -12.11 19.29
N PRO A 564 -16.50 -12.90 20.13
CA PRO A 564 -17.75 -13.55 19.71
C PRO A 564 -18.88 -12.56 19.35
N ILE A 565 -18.82 -11.33 19.88
CA ILE A 565 -19.76 -10.23 19.58
C ILE A 565 -19.83 -9.90 18.08
N LEU A 566 -18.76 -10.19 17.32
CA LEU A 566 -18.73 -9.96 15.88
C LEU A 566 -19.75 -10.80 15.09
N ASN A 567 -20.24 -11.92 15.64
CA ASN A 567 -21.36 -12.66 15.06
C ASN A 567 -22.63 -11.81 14.95
N ASN A 568 -22.87 -10.92 15.91
CA ASN A 568 -24.06 -10.07 15.91
C ASN A 568 -23.99 -9.02 14.79
N PHE A 569 -22.80 -8.63 14.35
CA PHE A 569 -22.60 -7.72 13.22
C PHE A 569 -22.81 -8.42 11.86
N LEU A 570 -22.43 -9.70 11.76
CA LEU A 570 -22.62 -10.50 10.54
C LEU A 570 -24.08 -10.86 10.28
N ASN A 571 -24.83 -11.14 11.35
CA ASN A 571 -26.23 -11.58 11.27
C ASN A 571 -27.22 -10.41 11.31
N ALA A 572 -26.75 -9.18 11.56
CA ALA A 572 -27.59 -8.00 11.53
C ALA A 572 -28.02 -7.67 10.10
N ILE A 573 -29.28 -7.27 9.95
CA ILE A 573 -29.79 -6.74 8.68
C ILE A 573 -29.10 -5.38 8.43
N PRO A 574 -28.43 -5.16 7.29
CA PRO A 574 -27.88 -3.86 6.94
C PRO A 574 -29.01 -2.84 6.77
N THR A 575 -29.01 -1.78 7.60
CA THR A 575 -29.97 -0.69 7.56
C THR A 575 -29.31 0.62 8.00
N ALA A 576 -29.69 1.74 7.38
CA ALA A 576 -29.20 3.07 7.72
C ALA A 576 -29.93 3.72 8.92
N GLU A 577 -31.11 3.21 9.31
CA GLU A 577 -31.95 3.72 10.41
C GLU A 577 -32.15 5.26 10.40
N LEU A 578 -32.27 5.86 9.20
CA LEU A 578 -32.44 7.32 9.03
C LEU A 578 -33.91 7.73 8.88
N GLU A 579 -34.78 6.77 8.59
CA GLU A 579 -36.24 6.92 8.53
C GLU A 579 -36.90 6.26 9.75
N PRO A 580 -38.07 6.72 10.20
CA PRO A 580 -38.80 6.02 11.25
C PRO A 580 -39.23 4.63 10.76
N ILE A 581 -38.88 3.61 11.55
CA ILE A 581 -39.16 2.20 11.23
C ILE A 581 -40.65 1.91 11.48
N THR A 582 -41.30 1.15 10.59
CA THR A 582 -42.66 0.62 10.80
C THR A 582 -42.65 -0.90 10.75
N GLU A 583 -43.66 -1.57 11.30
CA GLU A 583 -43.76 -3.05 11.31
C GLU A 583 -43.59 -3.70 9.92
N ASN A 584 -43.89 -2.96 8.84
CA ASN A 584 -43.87 -3.44 7.46
C ASN A 584 -42.71 -2.89 6.60
N TYR A 585 -41.80 -2.07 7.16
CA TYR A 585 -40.74 -1.44 6.37
C TYR A 585 -39.41 -1.37 7.13
N ILE A 586 -38.44 -2.14 6.64
CA ILE A 586 -37.04 -2.12 7.05
C ILE A 586 -36.23 -1.70 5.81
N GLN A 587 -35.53 -0.57 5.90
CA GLN A 587 -34.65 -0.09 4.83
C GLN A 587 -33.43 -1.00 4.74
N SER A 588 -33.26 -1.71 3.62
CA SER A 588 -32.05 -2.50 3.33
C SER A 588 -31.24 -1.84 2.21
N ASP A 589 -29.94 -1.72 2.42
CA ASP A 589 -29.01 -1.05 1.48
C ASP A 589 -29.07 -1.67 0.07
N GLU A 590 -29.12 -3.01 -0.05
CA GLU A 590 -29.17 -3.70 -1.35
C GLU A 590 -30.49 -3.47 -2.09
N ILE A 591 -31.60 -3.39 -1.35
CA ILE A 591 -32.93 -3.10 -1.90
C ILE A 591 -32.97 -1.66 -2.40
N ASP A 592 -32.45 -0.70 -1.62
CA ASP A 592 -32.42 0.72 -1.98
C ASP A 592 -31.46 1.00 -3.15
N MET A 593 -30.31 0.31 -3.20
CA MET A 593 -29.38 0.40 -4.33
C MET A 593 -29.94 -0.22 -5.61
N GLY A 594 -30.81 -1.24 -5.50
CA GLY A 594 -31.30 -2.07 -6.61
C GLY A 594 -30.30 -3.14 -7.08
N PHE A 595 -29.27 -3.39 -6.26
CA PHE A 595 -28.18 -4.32 -6.55
C PHE A 595 -27.76 -5.05 -5.28
N THR A 596 -27.43 -6.32 -5.41
CA THR A 596 -26.66 -7.01 -4.38
C THR A 596 -25.20 -6.54 -4.41
N TYR A 597 -24.48 -6.65 -3.30
CA TYR A 597 -23.04 -6.36 -3.27
C TYR A 597 -22.25 -7.30 -4.20
N ASP A 598 -22.68 -8.55 -4.37
CA ASP A 598 -22.09 -9.49 -5.33
C ASP A 598 -22.20 -8.98 -6.78
N GLU A 599 -23.39 -8.51 -7.17
CA GLU A 599 -23.61 -7.91 -8.50
C GLU A 599 -22.74 -6.66 -8.68
N LEU A 600 -22.66 -5.78 -7.68
CA LEU A 600 -21.83 -4.57 -7.72
C LEU A 600 -20.35 -4.89 -7.86
N SER A 601 -19.82 -5.84 -7.08
CA SER A 601 -18.41 -6.23 -7.18
C SER A 601 -18.07 -6.84 -8.55
N ILE A 602 -18.95 -7.68 -9.12
CA ILE A 602 -18.76 -8.21 -10.49
C ILE A 602 -18.73 -7.05 -11.50
N MET A 603 -19.71 -6.16 -11.46
CA MET A 603 -19.79 -5.02 -12.37
C MET A 603 -18.60 -4.05 -12.21
N GLY A 604 -18.11 -3.84 -10.98
CA GLY A 604 -16.92 -3.06 -10.69
C GLY A 604 -15.66 -3.65 -11.31
N LYS A 605 -15.45 -4.96 -11.18
CA LYS A 605 -14.35 -5.68 -11.82
C LYS A 605 -14.45 -5.63 -13.33
N LEU A 606 -15.63 -5.88 -13.91
CA LEU A 606 -15.85 -5.76 -15.36
C LEU A 606 -15.52 -4.36 -15.87
N ARG A 607 -15.94 -3.32 -15.15
CA ARG A 607 -15.69 -1.91 -15.51
C ARG A 607 -14.20 -1.57 -15.46
N LYS A 608 -13.50 -1.90 -14.38
CA LYS A 608 -12.15 -1.39 -14.11
C LYS A 608 -11.03 -2.35 -14.49
N ILE A 609 -11.18 -3.65 -14.25
CA ILE A 609 -10.17 -4.67 -14.58
C ILE A 609 -10.30 -5.03 -16.06
N ASP A 610 -11.49 -5.48 -16.47
CA ASP A 610 -11.77 -5.90 -17.86
C ASP A 610 -12.04 -4.72 -18.82
N LYS A 611 -12.00 -3.48 -18.32
CA LYS A 611 -12.15 -2.25 -19.09
C LYS A 611 -13.47 -2.17 -19.89
N CYS A 612 -14.55 -2.74 -19.35
CA CYS A 612 -15.84 -2.77 -20.03
C CYS A 612 -16.62 -1.45 -19.92
N GLY A 613 -17.19 -1.00 -21.05
CA GLY A 613 -18.27 -0.01 -21.10
C GLY A 613 -19.65 -0.70 -21.01
N PRO A 614 -20.76 0.04 -21.19
CA PRO A 614 -22.12 -0.52 -21.06
C PRO A 614 -22.36 -1.76 -21.92
N TYR A 615 -22.07 -1.67 -23.23
CA TYR A 615 -22.32 -2.77 -24.16
C TYR A 615 -21.44 -3.99 -23.88
N SER A 616 -20.13 -3.82 -23.71
CA SER A 616 -19.24 -4.97 -23.44
C SER A 616 -19.51 -5.60 -22.08
N MET A 617 -19.94 -4.83 -21.08
CA MET A 617 -20.41 -5.37 -19.80
C MET A 617 -21.68 -6.20 -19.98
N PHE A 618 -22.66 -5.71 -20.74
CA PHE A 618 -23.87 -6.46 -21.07
C PHE A 618 -23.55 -7.80 -21.72
N ILE A 619 -22.72 -7.83 -22.77
CA ILE A 619 -22.33 -9.07 -23.46
C ILE A 619 -21.65 -10.06 -22.50
N LYS A 620 -20.72 -9.60 -21.65
CA LYS A 620 -20.08 -10.47 -20.68
C LYS A 620 -21.08 -11.01 -19.66
N LEU A 621 -21.98 -10.17 -19.16
CA LEU A 621 -22.99 -10.58 -18.18
C LEU A 621 -24.03 -11.53 -18.78
N LEU A 622 -24.33 -11.46 -20.09
CA LEU A 622 -25.14 -12.49 -20.75
C LEU A 622 -24.54 -13.89 -20.54
N HIS A 623 -23.21 -14.04 -20.60
CA HIS A 623 -22.57 -15.33 -20.37
C HIS A 623 -22.49 -15.71 -18.89
N ILE A 624 -22.28 -14.74 -18.00
CA ILE A 624 -22.09 -14.98 -16.56
C ILE A 624 -23.44 -15.23 -15.86
N TRP A 625 -24.51 -14.54 -16.28
CA TRP A 625 -25.82 -14.54 -15.61
C TRP A 625 -26.91 -15.29 -16.38
N LYS A 626 -26.59 -15.93 -17.52
CA LYS A 626 -27.56 -16.67 -18.38
C LYS A 626 -28.48 -17.63 -17.62
N ASP A 627 -27.97 -18.27 -16.58
CA ASP A 627 -28.66 -19.36 -15.89
C ASP A 627 -29.68 -18.83 -14.87
N PHE A 628 -29.64 -17.54 -14.54
CA PHE A 628 -30.48 -16.94 -13.49
C PHE A 628 -31.04 -15.55 -13.81
N LYS A 629 -30.75 -14.97 -14.98
CA LYS A 629 -31.32 -13.71 -15.47
C LYS A 629 -31.54 -13.74 -16.98
N THR A 630 -32.62 -13.13 -17.42
CA THR A 630 -32.95 -12.90 -18.84
C THR A 630 -32.10 -11.77 -19.44
N PRO A 631 -31.91 -11.73 -20.77
CA PRO A 631 -31.23 -10.61 -21.43
C PRO A 631 -31.82 -9.23 -21.07
N GLU A 632 -33.14 -9.14 -20.93
CA GLU A 632 -33.84 -7.90 -20.57
C GLU A 632 -33.45 -7.43 -19.15
N GLU A 633 -33.47 -8.33 -18.17
CA GLU A 633 -33.07 -8.02 -16.79
C GLU A 633 -31.58 -7.62 -16.68
N ILE A 634 -30.72 -8.28 -17.46
CA ILE A 634 -29.28 -7.97 -17.50
C ILE A 634 -29.08 -6.57 -18.10
N SER A 635 -29.77 -6.26 -19.19
CA SER A 635 -29.74 -4.93 -19.82
C SER A 635 -30.21 -3.85 -18.85
N GLU A 636 -31.32 -4.08 -18.13
CA GLU A 636 -31.82 -3.13 -17.13
C GLU A 636 -30.82 -2.90 -16.00
N LYS A 637 -30.18 -3.95 -15.48
CA LYS A 637 -29.14 -3.84 -14.45
C LYS A 637 -27.93 -3.07 -14.93
N VAL A 638 -27.44 -3.32 -16.14
CA VAL A 638 -26.30 -2.59 -16.73
C VAL A 638 -26.66 -1.11 -16.90
N ASN A 639 -27.82 -0.81 -17.45
CA ASN A 639 -28.29 0.57 -17.64
C ASN A 639 -28.40 1.31 -16.30
N LYS A 640 -29.02 0.67 -15.28
CA LYS A 640 -29.10 1.24 -13.93
C LYS A 640 -27.71 1.46 -13.32
N PHE A 641 -26.79 0.51 -13.45
CA PHE A 641 -25.44 0.63 -12.91
C PHE A 641 -24.72 1.85 -13.49
N PHE A 642 -24.70 1.98 -14.82
CA PHE A 642 -24.04 3.09 -15.49
C PHE A 642 -24.73 4.43 -15.25
N TRP A 643 -26.07 4.48 -15.23
CA TRP A 643 -26.83 5.67 -14.88
C TRP A 643 -26.40 6.22 -13.52
N TYR A 644 -26.44 5.35 -12.51
CA TYR A 644 -26.15 5.74 -11.14
C TYR A 644 -24.67 6.04 -10.88
N TYR A 645 -23.78 5.27 -11.49
CA TYR A 645 -22.35 5.56 -11.53
C TYR A 645 -22.11 6.97 -12.08
N SER A 646 -22.75 7.32 -13.20
CA SER A 646 -22.57 8.61 -13.86
C SER A 646 -23.08 9.79 -13.04
N ILE A 647 -24.34 9.74 -12.57
CA ILE A 647 -24.91 10.88 -11.82
C ILE A 647 -24.23 11.09 -10.46
N ASN A 648 -23.62 10.04 -9.89
CA ASN A 648 -22.96 10.13 -8.59
C ASN A 648 -21.43 10.26 -8.67
N ARG A 649 -20.83 10.23 -9.86
CA ARG A 649 -19.36 10.27 -10.00
C ARG A 649 -18.72 11.49 -9.34
N HIS A 650 -19.43 12.63 -9.35
CA HIS A 650 -19.02 13.86 -8.68
C HIS A 650 -18.82 13.73 -7.15
N LYS A 651 -19.25 12.63 -6.52
CA LYS A 651 -18.97 12.34 -5.10
C LYS A 651 -17.54 11.82 -4.91
N GLN A 652 -16.99 11.11 -5.90
CA GLN A 652 -15.64 10.54 -5.86
C GLN A 652 -14.54 11.60 -5.99
N THR A 653 -14.85 12.79 -6.50
CA THR A 653 -13.88 13.89 -6.58
C THR A 653 -13.52 14.48 -5.21
N VAL A 654 -14.36 14.23 -4.19
CA VAL A 654 -14.18 14.68 -2.80
C VAL A 654 -14.24 13.52 -1.81
N SER A 655 -14.10 12.28 -2.29
CA SER A 655 -14.07 11.11 -1.42
C SER A 655 -12.80 11.12 -0.57
N THR A 656 -12.93 10.64 0.66
CA THR A 656 -11.82 10.49 1.60
C THR A 656 -10.69 9.65 0.99
N PRO A 657 -9.41 10.07 1.13
CA PRO A 657 -8.27 9.24 0.77
C PRO A 657 -8.35 7.87 1.47
N SER A 658 -8.29 6.82 0.68
CA SER A 658 -8.55 5.45 1.15
C SER A 658 -7.38 4.53 0.88
N TYR A 659 -7.09 3.64 1.83
CA TYR A 659 -6.11 2.56 1.64
C TYR A 659 -6.38 1.83 0.32
N HIS A 660 -5.35 1.69 -0.51
CA HIS A 660 -5.47 0.96 -1.76
C HIS A 660 -5.38 -0.56 -1.51
N ALA A 661 -6.39 -1.31 -1.96
CA ALA A 661 -6.43 -2.77 -1.83
C ALA A 661 -6.94 -3.43 -3.11
N GLU A 662 -8.18 -3.15 -3.52
CA GLU A 662 -8.78 -3.75 -4.71
C GLU A 662 -8.36 -3.06 -6.02
N GLN A 663 -8.07 -3.87 -7.04
CA GLN A 663 -7.73 -3.42 -8.41
C GLN A 663 -8.89 -2.74 -9.16
N TYR A 664 -10.07 -2.67 -8.56
CA TYR A 664 -11.24 -2.02 -9.14
C TYR A 664 -11.70 -0.75 -8.40
N SER A 665 -10.83 -0.18 -7.56
CA SER A 665 -11.10 1.06 -6.82
C SER A 665 -11.62 2.19 -7.74
N PRO A 666 -12.67 2.93 -7.33
CA PRO A 666 -13.19 4.08 -8.06
C PRO A 666 -12.46 5.39 -7.71
N ASP A 667 -11.34 5.37 -6.97
CA ASP A 667 -10.63 6.60 -6.58
C ASP A 667 -10.27 7.49 -7.78
N ASP A 668 -10.70 8.75 -7.72
CA ASP A 668 -10.50 9.72 -8.80
C ASP A 668 -9.14 10.45 -8.75
N ASN A 669 -8.47 10.46 -7.60
CA ASN A 669 -7.26 11.26 -7.43
C ASN A 669 -6.02 10.63 -8.08
N ARG A 670 -5.95 9.29 -8.09
CA ARG A 670 -4.79 8.54 -8.58
C ARG A 670 -5.23 7.40 -9.48
N PHE A 671 -6.02 6.47 -8.99
CA PHE A 671 -6.14 5.16 -9.62
C PHE A 671 -7.10 5.10 -10.83
N ASP A 672 -8.20 5.86 -10.81
CA ASP A 672 -9.28 5.76 -11.78
C ASP A 672 -9.73 7.13 -12.29
N LEU A 673 -8.88 7.76 -13.10
CA LEU A 673 -9.14 9.06 -13.71
C LEU A 673 -10.33 8.99 -14.69
N ARG A 674 -11.43 9.69 -14.38
CA ARG A 674 -12.65 9.68 -15.19
C ARG A 674 -13.31 11.06 -15.21
N PRO A 675 -14.10 11.41 -16.25
CA PRO A 675 -14.99 12.57 -16.18
C PRO A 675 -15.97 12.42 -15.02
N PHE A 676 -16.34 13.53 -14.38
CA PHE A 676 -17.37 13.54 -13.33
C PHE A 676 -18.68 14.23 -13.77
N LEU A 677 -18.69 14.83 -14.96
CA LEU A 677 -19.88 15.27 -15.68
C LEU A 677 -20.05 14.33 -16.88
N ILE A 678 -20.87 13.29 -16.70
CA ILE A 678 -21.10 12.23 -17.69
C ILE A 678 -22.57 12.29 -18.11
N ASP A 679 -22.87 12.14 -19.40
CA ASP A 679 -24.24 11.91 -19.86
C ASP A 679 -24.70 10.52 -19.36
N PRO A 680 -25.63 10.45 -18.40
CA PRO A 680 -25.99 9.18 -17.76
C PRO A 680 -26.80 8.27 -18.69
N ARG A 681 -27.27 8.76 -19.85
CA ARG A 681 -28.01 7.97 -20.82
C ARG A 681 -27.12 7.00 -21.59
N PHE A 682 -25.83 7.32 -21.73
CA PHE A 682 -24.89 6.62 -22.61
C PHE A 682 -25.50 6.31 -24.00
N SER A 683 -26.29 7.24 -24.53
CA SER A 683 -26.91 7.09 -25.85
C SER A 683 -25.80 7.00 -26.90
N TRP A 684 -25.89 5.96 -27.72
CA TRP A 684 -25.05 5.73 -28.88
C TRP A 684 -25.99 5.59 -30.08
N ASP A 685 -25.89 6.51 -31.05
CA ASP A 685 -26.68 6.47 -32.29
C ASP A 685 -26.21 5.34 -33.23
#